data_AF-A0A2G7FNE0-F1
#
_entry.id   AF-A0A2G7FNE0-F1
#
_cell.length_a   1.000
_cell.length_b   1.000
_cell.length_c   1.000
_cell.angle_alpha   90.00
_cell.angle_beta   90.00
_cell.angle_gamma   90.00
#
_symmetry.space_group_name_H-M   'P 1'
#
loop_
_entity.id
_entity.type
_entity.pdbx_description
1 polymer ?
#
loop_
_entity_poly.entity_id
_entity_poly.type
_entity_poly.pdbx_seq_one_letter_code
_entity_poly.pdbx_strand_id
1 'polypeptide(L)'
;MTGNCQAMKKYHGVHLEDRRPATPVQDKQPKVNFFPNLPPYSDPKTGLLSTLPSSWIPYAQLMRIDRPGGLYAFYFPYLIGIMYAACIAPTTVAPVTLLLMAVVLFPLNILLRGAACTWNDTLDQDFDRRVERCRHRPVARGAVSTQQAHIFTCAQLAAGYPLLSFFPVACTWHMLIMVVLFFIYAYMKRVTYYPQVVLGFPFAWAILFCVAAMGMPALGEHTVPTLALYAANVLWTIIYDTIYAHQDVADDEKAGVKGMALRFKDSTKLLASILAIMQVALLAVSGLWAGFGTLYFVGTVGGVAAALGYYIYDVDLKNPQSCGTWFGAQFWIVGAGFMAGLTAEYMLNLDFNVSIAGNLIRLRPIADVCHEPAFDQSACSERRRLSRNSAWRASQPGALQYCIWESGSHPNETCLLTASPETPCHQGRIPFYSAAVDSVEQVQRAVVFAKEHNLRLTIRNTGHDGAGQSSGPDSLQIHTQGLQDIEYHGDFQPNGSTVHLGSAVTVGAGMQIGDLNRRGSQEGFTVVGGECPTVGAAGGFLQGGGVSSFLSHSWGLAVDNVLQFEVVTAQGDLVVANAHQNQDLFWALRGGGGGTFGVVTRATIRTYPDVPVVVSTLTIAVDDPDATFWTKGVTTLLTALQEFNRDSVAGQFLLKRLPGSGIEDHSWQRWHSSYFLLAIPTTAHHALPMDPDIYPENHGVVMGSVLVSNQMFNSSEGPQRMAEKLASLPMGPRDRVFTSNLGGRVMTNRETAMHPAWRSAAHLINFVRVAQPSIEGKLTALEGLTKHQMPILYSLDESARVSYLNVADPNENESHVFWGENYKRLLQIKRRWDVNDLFLTRLGVGREGWETDGMCRRRTNIIDQMVDSVAGQVQKTLWRISRDRADGL
;
A
#
# COMPACT_ATOMS: atom_id res chain seq x y z
N MET A 1 42.34 22.35 37.74
CA MET A 1 42.32 23.80 37.42
C MET A 1 41.31 24.44 38.37
N THR A 2 41.76 24.84 39.57
CA THR A 2 42.03 26.25 39.96
C THR A 2 40.76 27.09 40.02
N GLY A 3 40.18 27.27 41.20
CA GLY A 3 40.17 28.56 41.92
C GLY A 3 38.73 29.12 41.92
N ASN A 4 38.19 29.81 42.91
CA ASN A 4 38.79 30.59 43.98
C ASN A 4 37.86 30.67 45.19
N CYS A 5 38.52 30.83 46.34
CA CYS A 5 37.99 31.19 47.64
C CYS A 5 38.25 32.70 47.88
N GLN A 6 37.67 33.24 48.96
CA GLN A 6 37.93 34.55 49.60
C GLN A 6 37.20 35.79 49.06
N ALA A 7 36.69 36.73 49.88
CA ALA A 7 36.61 36.87 51.34
C ALA A 7 35.76 38.11 51.67
N MET A 8 35.16 38.16 52.88
CA MET A 8 35.44 39.26 53.81
C MET A 8 34.99 38.93 55.25
N LYS A 9 36.00 38.94 56.14
CA LYS A 9 35.95 39.09 57.61
C LYS A 9 35.35 40.49 57.94
N LYS A 10 34.90 40.89 59.14
CA LYS A 10 35.18 40.54 60.55
C LYS A 10 34.24 41.44 61.39
N TYR A 11 33.74 40.98 62.54
CA TYR A 11 33.77 41.74 63.81
C TYR A 11 33.58 40.78 64.99
N HIS A 12 34.38 41.00 66.04
CA HIS A 12 34.56 40.18 67.25
C HIS A 12 33.69 40.66 68.43
N GLY A 13 33.49 39.78 69.41
CA GLY A 13 33.12 40.12 70.81
C GLY A 13 32.05 39.18 71.40
N VAL A 14 32.39 37.95 71.80
CA VAL A 14 32.62 37.49 73.20
C VAL A 14 31.46 37.72 74.17
N HIS A 15 30.74 36.63 74.53
CA HIS A 15 30.56 36.19 75.92
C HIS A 15 30.03 34.75 75.95
N LEU A 16 30.77 33.87 76.63
CA LEU A 16 30.37 32.52 77.02
C LEU A 16 29.66 32.60 78.38
N GLU A 17 28.48 32.02 78.52
CA GLU A 17 28.07 31.28 79.72
C GLU A 17 26.80 30.43 79.49
N ASP A 18 26.79 29.28 80.16
CA ASP A 18 25.86 28.15 80.11
C ASP A 18 24.36 28.45 80.18
N ARG A 19 23.56 27.66 79.45
CA ARG A 19 22.32 27.01 79.94
C ARG A 19 21.70 26.04 78.90
N ARG A 20 21.75 24.74 79.24
CA ARG A 20 20.82 23.60 78.99
C ARG A 20 20.00 23.53 77.67
N PRO A 21 19.87 22.34 77.07
CA PRO A 21 19.12 22.15 75.83
C PRO A 21 17.62 22.41 76.04
N ALA A 22 17.08 23.35 75.24
CA ALA A 22 15.65 23.54 75.12
C ALA A 22 15.02 22.38 74.33
N THR A 23 14.02 21.75 74.95
CA THR A 23 13.07 20.81 74.34
C THR A 23 12.50 21.32 73.02
N PRO A 24 12.33 20.47 71.99
CA PRO A 24 11.67 20.86 70.76
C PRO A 24 10.17 21.04 71.02
N VAL A 25 9.67 22.25 70.73
CA VAL A 25 8.25 22.59 70.75
C VAL A 25 7.54 21.76 69.68
N GLN A 26 6.70 20.81 70.10
CA GLN A 26 5.69 20.20 69.26
C GLN A 26 4.59 21.24 69.01
N ASP A 27 4.54 21.77 67.79
CA ASP A 27 3.39 22.55 67.33
C ASP A 27 2.24 21.59 66.98
N LYS A 28 1.42 21.23 67.99
CA LYS A 28 0.17 20.48 67.81
C LYS A 28 -0.98 21.48 67.72
N GLN A 29 -1.27 22.00 66.53
CA GLN A 29 -2.62 22.48 66.26
C GLN A 29 -3.59 21.29 66.28
N PRO A 30 -4.74 21.38 66.98
CA PRO A 30 -5.74 20.31 66.99
C PRO A 30 -6.31 20.11 65.58
N LYS A 31 -6.27 18.87 65.07
CA LYS A 31 -6.92 18.50 63.79
C LYS A 31 -8.42 18.75 63.92
N VAL A 32 -8.92 19.78 63.24
CA VAL A 32 -10.36 20.08 63.15
C VAL A 32 -11.07 18.89 62.52
N ASN A 33 -11.99 18.26 63.26
CA ASN A 33 -12.85 17.22 62.72
C ASN A 33 -14.08 17.88 62.10
N PHE A 34 -14.10 18.00 60.76
CA PHE A 34 -15.20 18.60 60.01
C PHE A 34 -16.49 17.77 60.03
N PHE A 35 -16.42 16.48 60.40
CA PHE A 35 -17.55 15.55 60.40
C PHE A 35 -17.61 14.72 61.69
N PRO A 36 -17.91 15.34 62.85
CA PRO A 36 -17.87 14.66 64.16
C PRO A 36 -18.91 13.54 64.33
N ASN A 37 -19.99 13.57 63.53
CA ASN A 37 -21.11 12.63 63.62
C ASN A 37 -20.94 11.39 62.73
N LEU A 38 -19.84 11.28 61.97
CA LEU A 38 -19.58 10.16 61.08
C LEU A 38 -18.60 9.15 61.70
N PRO A 39 -18.72 7.85 61.38
CA PRO A 39 -17.88 6.82 61.97
C PRO A 39 -16.38 7.04 61.66
N PRO A 40 -15.48 6.67 62.60
CA PRO A 40 -14.04 6.73 62.36
C PRO A 40 -13.61 5.70 61.30
N TYR A 41 -12.43 5.92 60.70
CA TYR A 41 -11.90 5.00 59.69
C TYR A 41 -11.69 3.59 60.28
N SER A 42 -12.05 2.56 59.50
CA SER A 42 -11.72 1.16 59.78
C SER A 42 -11.19 0.49 58.51
N ASP A 43 -10.28 -0.47 58.67
CA ASP A 43 -9.67 -1.16 57.53
C ASP A 43 -10.71 -2.00 56.76
N PRO A 44 -10.55 -2.15 55.43
CA PRO A 44 -11.47 -2.94 54.62
C PRO A 44 -11.54 -4.39 55.10
N LYS A 45 -12.75 -4.90 55.33
CA LYS A 45 -13.01 -6.29 55.77
C LYS A 45 -13.27 -7.27 54.62
N THR A 46 -13.40 -6.76 53.40
CA THR A 46 -13.74 -7.53 52.19
C THR A 46 -12.95 -7.03 50.99
N GLY A 47 -12.74 -7.90 49.99
CA GLY A 47 -12.02 -7.56 48.75
C GLY A 47 -10.49 -7.58 48.90
N LEU A 48 -9.77 -7.21 47.83
CA LEU A 48 -8.32 -7.36 47.72
C LEU A 48 -7.54 -6.65 48.84
N LEU A 49 -8.03 -5.51 49.34
CA LEU A 49 -7.33 -4.78 50.40
C LEU A 49 -7.36 -5.51 51.75
N SER A 50 -8.34 -6.38 51.99
CA SER A 50 -8.47 -7.11 53.25
C SER A 50 -7.43 -8.22 53.43
N THR A 51 -6.78 -8.63 52.34
CA THR A 51 -5.72 -9.66 52.34
C THR A 51 -4.31 -9.08 52.46
N LEU A 52 -4.17 -7.75 52.43
CA LEU A 52 -2.87 -7.07 52.52
C LEU A 52 -2.50 -6.80 53.99
N PRO A 53 -1.20 -6.75 54.33
CA PRO A 53 -0.75 -6.29 55.64
C PRO A 53 -1.28 -4.89 55.94
N SER A 54 -1.68 -4.60 57.18
CA SER A 54 -2.24 -3.30 57.57
C SER A 54 -1.33 -2.10 57.24
N SER A 55 -0.01 -2.30 57.21
CA SER A 55 0.96 -1.27 56.81
C SER A 55 0.94 -0.95 55.30
N TRP A 56 0.43 -1.86 54.46
CA TRP A 56 0.37 -1.69 53.00
C TRP A 56 -0.98 -1.15 52.54
N ILE A 57 -2.04 -1.34 53.33
CA ILE A 57 -3.40 -0.87 53.02
C ILE A 57 -3.43 0.62 52.64
N PRO A 58 -2.78 1.55 53.38
CA PRO A 58 -2.80 2.97 53.00
C PRO A 58 -2.16 3.25 51.63
N TYR A 59 -1.10 2.54 51.26
CA TYR A 59 -0.43 2.71 49.96
C TYR A 59 -1.24 2.09 48.82
N ALA A 60 -1.84 0.92 49.03
CA ALA A 60 -2.75 0.31 48.05
C ALA A 60 -4.02 1.15 47.82
N GLN A 61 -4.51 1.84 48.86
CA GLN A 61 -5.59 2.83 48.75
C GLN A 61 -5.19 4.07 47.96
N LEU A 62 -3.93 4.55 48.08
CA LEU A 62 -3.41 5.65 47.25
C LEU A 62 -3.36 5.28 45.77
N MET A 63 -3.02 4.03 45.46
CA MET A 63 -3.06 3.49 44.11
C MET A 63 -4.49 3.21 43.59
N ARG A 64 -5.51 3.34 44.45
CA ARG A 64 -6.93 3.11 44.14
C ARG A 64 -7.20 1.70 43.59
N ILE A 65 -6.45 0.70 44.04
CA ILE A 65 -6.57 -0.67 43.52
C ILE A 65 -7.97 -1.26 43.83
N ASP A 66 -8.62 -0.79 44.89
CA ASP A 66 -9.99 -1.15 45.27
C ASP A 66 -11.10 -0.47 44.42
N ARG A 67 -10.73 0.45 43.52
CA ARG A 67 -11.69 1.25 42.74
C ARG A 67 -11.56 0.96 41.24
N PRO A 68 -12.29 -0.03 40.70
CA PRO A 68 -12.12 -0.47 39.31
C PRO A 68 -12.57 0.57 38.27
N GLY A 69 -13.58 1.39 38.57
CA GLY A 69 -14.08 2.40 37.61
C GLY A 69 -12.99 3.36 37.11
N GLY A 70 -12.13 3.84 38.01
CA GLY A 70 -11.01 4.70 37.62
C GLY A 70 -9.87 3.94 36.91
N LEU A 71 -9.77 2.61 37.07
CA LEU A 71 -8.82 1.80 36.31
C LEU A 71 -9.25 1.71 34.83
N TYR A 72 -10.55 1.54 34.59
CA TYR A 72 -11.13 1.53 33.26
C TYR A 72 -10.94 2.87 32.53
N ALA A 73 -11.06 3.99 33.25
CA ALA A 73 -10.80 5.33 32.70
C ALA A 73 -9.42 5.47 32.07
N PHE A 74 -8.38 4.92 32.73
CA PHE A 74 -7.03 4.95 32.17
C PHE A 74 -6.83 3.92 31.06
N TYR A 75 -7.45 2.74 31.18
CA TYR A 75 -7.12 1.61 30.31
C TYR A 75 -7.89 1.58 28.98
N PHE A 76 -9.16 1.97 28.94
CA PHE A 76 -9.94 1.99 27.70
C PHE A 76 -9.32 2.87 26.60
N PRO A 77 -8.79 4.08 26.89
CA PRO A 77 -8.07 4.86 25.89
C PRO A 77 -6.88 4.12 25.27
N TYR A 78 -6.17 3.28 26.03
CA TYR A 78 -5.13 2.40 25.47
C TYR A 78 -5.73 1.32 24.56
N LEU A 79 -6.79 0.64 24.98
CA LEU A 79 -7.44 -0.40 24.16
C LEU A 79 -7.97 0.17 22.83
N ILE A 80 -8.62 1.33 22.89
CA ILE A 80 -9.11 2.07 21.73
C ILE A 80 -7.93 2.47 20.83
N GLY A 81 -6.85 3.00 21.43
CA GLY A 81 -5.64 3.38 20.74
C GLY A 81 -4.96 2.20 20.03
N ILE A 82 -4.84 1.03 20.68
CA ILE A 82 -4.27 -0.19 20.09
C ILE A 82 -5.07 -0.61 18.86
N MET A 83 -6.40 -0.70 18.99
CA MET A 83 -7.25 -1.16 17.90
C MET A 83 -7.28 -0.16 16.73
N TYR A 84 -7.35 1.13 17.03
CA TYR A 84 -7.24 2.18 16.02
C TYR A 84 -5.89 2.13 15.30
N ALA A 85 -4.78 2.04 16.04
CA ALA A 85 -3.44 1.94 15.46
C ALA A 85 -3.28 0.68 14.59
N ALA A 86 -3.90 -0.44 14.96
CA ALA A 86 -3.93 -1.66 14.16
C ALA A 86 -4.69 -1.49 12.83
N CYS A 87 -5.76 -0.69 12.82
CA CYS A 87 -6.55 -0.42 11.61
C CYS A 87 -5.84 0.49 10.60
N ILE A 88 -5.01 1.43 11.08
CA ILE A 88 -4.25 2.35 10.21
C ILE A 88 -2.82 1.88 9.89
N ALA A 89 -2.39 0.75 10.46
CA ALA A 89 -1.05 0.23 10.24
C ALA A 89 -0.82 -0.13 8.75
N PRO A 90 0.38 0.12 8.20
CA PRO A 90 0.69 -0.18 6.80
C PRO A 90 0.69 -1.69 6.48
N THR A 91 0.82 -2.53 7.52
CA THR A 91 0.72 -3.99 7.43
C THR A 91 -0.22 -4.48 8.52
N THR A 92 -0.98 -5.55 8.25
CA THR A 92 -1.90 -6.12 9.23
C THR A 92 -1.13 -6.64 10.44
N VAL A 93 -1.44 -6.09 11.61
CA VAL A 93 -0.81 -6.50 12.86
C VAL A 93 -1.44 -7.80 13.35
N ALA A 94 -0.62 -8.79 13.71
CA ALA A 94 -1.11 -10.07 14.20
C ALA A 94 -1.89 -9.93 15.52
N PRO A 95 -2.99 -10.68 15.73
CA PRO A 95 -3.79 -10.59 16.96
C PRO A 95 -2.99 -10.83 18.25
N VAL A 96 -1.99 -11.72 18.19
CA VAL A 96 -1.09 -12.02 19.32
C VAL A 96 -0.29 -10.78 19.74
N THR A 97 0.15 -9.96 18.79
CA THR A 97 0.88 -8.73 19.07
C THR A 97 -0.01 -7.72 19.79
N LEU A 98 -1.26 -7.55 19.32
CA LEU A 98 -2.24 -6.68 19.97
C LEU A 98 -2.52 -7.13 21.42
N LEU A 99 -2.66 -8.44 21.62
CA LEU A 99 -2.85 -9.02 22.94
C LEU A 99 -1.65 -8.78 23.86
N LEU A 100 -0.42 -9.00 23.38
CA LEU A 100 0.80 -8.76 24.15
C LEU A 100 0.92 -7.28 24.55
N MET A 101 0.63 -6.35 23.64
CA MET A 101 0.62 -4.92 23.94
C MET A 101 -0.41 -4.59 25.03
N ALA A 102 -1.63 -5.11 24.92
CA ALA A 102 -2.66 -4.91 25.94
C ALA A 102 -2.22 -5.46 27.30
N VAL A 103 -1.62 -6.65 27.34
CA VAL A 103 -1.11 -7.30 28.56
C VAL A 103 0.02 -6.49 29.21
N VAL A 104 0.96 -5.94 28.44
CA VAL A 104 2.06 -5.10 28.96
C VAL A 104 1.56 -3.73 29.43
N LEU A 105 0.58 -3.15 28.72
CA LEU A 105 0.00 -1.86 29.09
C LEU A 105 -0.83 -1.92 30.37
N PHE A 106 -1.39 -3.08 30.74
CA PHE A 106 -2.20 -3.22 31.95
C PHE A 106 -1.44 -2.94 33.27
N PRO A 107 -0.28 -3.54 33.58
CA PRO A 107 0.50 -3.19 34.76
C PRO A 107 1.05 -1.76 34.70
N LEU A 108 1.45 -1.28 33.52
CA LEU A 108 1.90 0.10 33.33
C LEU A 108 0.78 1.10 33.67
N ASN A 109 -0.45 0.79 33.26
CA ASN A 109 -1.67 1.54 33.55
C ASN A 109 -1.96 1.59 35.06
N ILE A 110 -1.79 0.48 35.79
CA ILE A 110 -1.96 0.45 37.26
C ILE A 110 -0.96 1.40 37.94
N LEU A 111 0.32 1.36 37.52
CA LEU A 111 1.38 2.18 38.09
C LEU A 111 1.20 3.67 37.77
N LEU A 112 0.90 4.00 36.51
CA LEU A 112 0.69 5.39 36.09
C LEU A 112 -0.53 6.00 36.78
N ARG A 113 -1.65 5.27 36.83
CA ARG A 113 -2.84 5.70 37.55
C ARG A 113 -2.54 5.91 39.03
N GLY A 114 -1.84 4.95 39.64
CA GLY A 114 -1.48 5.04 41.05
C GLY A 114 -0.64 6.28 41.33
N ALA A 115 0.32 6.59 40.45
CA ALA A 115 1.20 7.75 40.61
C ALA A 115 0.40 9.05 40.49
N ALA A 116 -0.47 9.15 39.48
CA ALA A 116 -1.36 10.29 39.27
C ALA A 116 -2.33 10.48 40.45
N CYS A 117 -2.94 9.42 40.97
CA CYS A 117 -3.85 9.47 42.12
C CYS A 117 -3.11 9.83 43.42
N THR A 118 -1.92 9.28 43.64
CA THR A 118 -1.09 9.59 44.81
C THR A 118 -0.68 11.07 44.80
N TRP A 119 -0.24 11.58 43.65
CA TRP A 119 0.07 12.99 43.45
C TRP A 119 -1.16 13.90 43.62
N ASN A 120 -2.32 13.48 43.11
CA ASN A 120 -3.54 14.25 43.28
C ASN A 120 -3.95 14.34 44.77
N ASP A 121 -3.90 13.22 45.51
CA ASP A 121 -4.26 13.17 46.93
C ASP A 121 -3.29 13.98 47.81
N THR A 122 -2.02 14.16 47.43
CA THR A 122 -1.09 15.03 48.19
C THR A 122 -1.42 16.51 48.05
N LEU A 123 -1.83 16.93 46.85
CA LEU A 123 -2.22 18.31 46.60
C LEU A 123 -3.61 18.60 47.20
N ASP A 124 -4.57 17.69 46.99
CA ASP A 124 -5.97 17.85 47.40
C ASP A 124 -6.22 17.55 48.89
N GLN A 125 -5.21 17.17 49.66
CA GLN A 125 -5.35 16.77 51.07
C GLN A 125 -6.16 17.75 51.95
N ASP A 126 -6.11 19.05 51.69
CA ASP A 126 -6.87 20.05 52.46
C ASP A 126 -8.34 20.13 52.06
N PHE A 127 -8.63 19.94 50.77
CA PHE A 127 -10.01 19.80 50.28
C PHE A 127 -10.59 18.46 50.69
N ASP A 128 -9.83 17.38 50.55
CA ASP A 128 -10.24 16.02 50.88
C ASP A 128 -10.67 15.88 52.35
N ARG A 129 -10.08 16.64 53.27
CA ARG A 129 -10.49 16.70 54.70
C ARG A 129 -11.88 17.31 54.91
N ARG A 130 -12.34 18.14 53.98
CA ARG A 130 -13.60 18.90 54.05
C ARG A 130 -14.73 18.28 53.22
N VAL A 131 -14.44 17.24 52.45
CA VAL A 131 -15.41 16.52 51.62
C VAL A 131 -15.73 15.16 52.24
N GLU A 132 -17.01 14.87 52.46
CA GLU A 132 -17.46 13.71 53.22
C GLU A 132 -16.84 12.41 52.68
N ARG A 133 -16.96 12.18 51.37
CA ARG A 133 -16.48 10.97 50.70
C ARG A 133 -14.95 10.82 50.73
N CYS A 134 -14.23 11.92 50.78
CA CYS A 134 -12.77 11.95 50.61
C CYS A 134 -12.00 12.01 51.95
N ARG A 135 -12.68 12.28 53.07
CA ARG A 135 -12.08 12.44 54.40
C ARG A 135 -11.21 11.27 54.85
N HIS A 136 -11.53 10.06 54.37
CA HIS A 136 -10.81 8.84 54.71
C HIS A 136 -9.66 8.51 53.75
N ARG A 137 -9.30 9.39 52.80
CA ARG A 137 -8.12 9.17 51.97
C ARG A 137 -6.85 9.13 52.83
N PRO A 138 -5.84 8.30 52.49
CA PRO A 138 -4.67 8.07 53.35
C PRO A 138 -3.90 9.33 53.76
N VAL A 139 -3.67 10.28 52.85
CA VAL A 139 -2.99 11.55 53.15
C VAL A 139 -3.89 12.50 53.96
N ALA A 140 -5.18 12.59 53.60
CA ALA A 140 -6.16 13.43 54.30
C ALA A 140 -6.31 13.02 55.77
N ARG A 141 -6.45 11.72 56.06
CA ARG A 141 -6.56 11.17 57.42
C ARG A 141 -5.21 11.11 58.17
N GLY A 142 -4.09 11.27 57.46
CA GLY A 142 -2.74 11.23 58.01
C GLY A 142 -2.18 9.83 58.27
N ALA A 143 -2.68 8.81 57.56
CA ALA A 143 -2.11 7.46 57.56
C ALA A 143 -0.84 7.36 56.72
N VAL A 144 -0.65 8.27 55.76
CA VAL A 144 0.58 8.45 54.97
C VAL A 144 0.94 9.93 55.00
N SER A 145 2.20 10.27 55.27
CA SER A 145 2.67 11.66 55.23
C SER A 145 2.82 12.16 53.79
N THR A 146 2.79 13.46 53.57
CA THR A 146 3.01 14.05 52.23
C THR A 146 4.35 13.64 51.63
N GLN A 147 5.41 13.58 52.45
CA GLN A 147 6.74 13.13 52.00
C GLN A 147 6.72 11.65 51.59
N GLN A 148 6.08 10.77 52.37
CA GLN A 148 5.94 9.36 52.03
C GLN A 148 5.15 9.17 50.73
N ALA A 149 4.10 9.97 50.51
CA ALA A 149 3.33 9.92 49.28
C ALA A 149 4.14 10.38 48.06
N HIS A 150 4.95 11.44 48.16
CA HIS A 150 5.86 11.84 47.07
C HIS A 150 6.90 10.76 46.74
N ILE A 151 7.52 10.15 47.75
CA ILE A 151 8.46 9.03 47.56
C ILE A 151 7.74 7.88 46.84
N PHE A 152 6.50 7.59 47.25
CA PHE A 152 5.72 6.52 46.64
C PHE A 152 5.31 6.81 45.20
N THR A 153 4.95 8.06 44.87
CA THR A 153 4.74 8.50 43.47
C THR A 153 5.99 8.27 42.63
N CYS A 154 7.17 8.68 43.10
CA CYS A 154 8.44 8.45 42.41
C CYS A 154 8.73 6.96 42.24
N ALA A 155 8.48 6.14 43.27
CA ALA A 155 8.68 4.69 43.22
C ALA A 155 7.78 4.02 42.17
N GLN A 156 6.52 4.46 42.04
CA GLN A 156 5.59 3.93 41.03
C GLN A 156 6.01 4.29 39.60
N LEU A 157 6.44 5.54 39.37
CA LEU A 157 6.96 5.97 38.06
C LEU A 157 8.26 5.21 37.70
N ALA A 158 9.16 5.04 38.67
CA ALA A 158 10.39 4.27 38.49
C ALA A 158 10.10 2.78 38.18
N ALA A 159 9.08 2.19 38.82
CA ALA A 159 8.64 0.82 38.53
C ALA A 159 7.99 0.68 37.14
N GLY A 160 7.39 1.75 36.61
CA GLY A 160 6.79 1.76 35.28
C GLY A 160 7.82 1.88 34.15
N TYR A 161 8.96 2.55 34.39
CA TYR A 161 9.98 2.82 33.36
C TYR A 161 10.50 1.56 32.64
N PRO A 162 10.86 0.44 33.32
CA PRO A 162 11.29 -0.78 32.65
C PRO A 162 10.25 -1.36 31.68
N LEU A 163 8.96 -1.17 31.92
CA LEU A 163 7.89 -1.65 31.03
C LEU A 163 7.86 -0.89 29.70
N LEU A 164 8.46 0.31 29.63
CA LEU A 164 8.60 1.05 28.36
C LEU A 164 9.63 0.43 27.42
N SER A 165 10.52 -0.44 27.91
CA SER A 165 11.52 -1.12 27.07
C SER A 165 10.92 -2.09 26.05
N PHE A 166 9.66 -2.50 26.24
CA PHE A 166 8.90 -3.30 25.27
C PHE A 166 8.37 -2.48 24.09
N PHE A 167 8.54 -1.15 24.09
CA PHE A 167 8.04 -0.25 23.06
C PHE A 167 9.17 0.59 22.43
N PRO A 168 8.95 1.15 21.23
CA PRO A 168 9.89 2.08 20.61
C PRO A 168 10.23 3.28 21.50
N VAL A 169 11.45 3.82 21.37
CA VAL A 169 11.95 4.93 22.21
C VAL A 169 11.02 6.15 22.18
N ALA A 170 10.33 6.42 21.07
CA ALA A 170 9.34 7.49 20.94
C ALA A 170 8.24 7.43 22.01
N CYS A 171 7.83 6.22 22.44
CA CYS A 171 6.82 6.02 23.47
C CYS A 171 7.23 6.59 24.83
N THR A 172 8.53 6.68 25.11
CA THR A 172 9.07 7.28 26.34
C THR A 172 8.70 8.77 26.43
N TRP A 173 8.79 9.49 25.31
CA TRP A 173 8.40 10.90 25.24
C TRP A 173 6.90 11.10 25.44
N HIS A 174 6.08 10.25 24.81
CA HIS A 174 4.62 10.29 25.03
C HIS A 174 4.26 10.01 26.48
N MET A 175 4.93 9.05 27.13
CA MET A 175 4.72 8.76 28.55
C MET A 175 5.13 9.93 29.44
N LEU A 176 6.27 10.59 29.16
CA LEU A 176 6.71 11.76 29.91
C LEU A 176 5.67 12.90 29.82
N ILE A 177 5.15 13.17 28.62
CA ILE A 177 4.11 14.19 28.41
C ILE A 177 2.85 13.84 29.21
N MET A 178 2.40 12.58 29.19
CA MET A 178 1.25 12.12 29.98
C MET A 178 1.43 12.37 31.47
N VAL A 179 2.59 12.00 32.04
CA VAL A 179 2.90 12.21 33.46
C VAL A 179 2.83 13.69 33.82
N VAL A 180 3.46 14.55 33.00
CA VAL A 180 3.45 16.01 33.22
C VAL A 180 2.02 16.56 33.18
N LEU A 181 1.22 16.15 32.20
CA LEU A 181 -0.17 16.58 32.07
C LEU A 181 -1.04 16.13 33.26
N PHE A 182 -0.88 14.90 33.75
CA PHE A 182 -1.57 14.43 34.96
C PHE A 182 -1.18 15.25 36.20
N PHE A 183 0.10 15.63 36.32
CA PHE A 183 0.56 16.44 37.44
C PHE A 183 0.02 17.87 37.38
N ILE A 184 -0.07 18.45 36.19
CA ILE A 184 -0.69 19.77 35.96
C ILE A 184 -2.18 19.74 36.33
N TYR A 185 -2.91 18.71 35.91
CA TYR A 185 -4.34 18.56 36.19
C TYR A 185 -4.67 18.69 37.69
N ALA A 186 -3.84 18.10 38.56
CA ALA A 186 -4.09 18.09 40.01
C ALA A 186 -4.16 19.51 40.64
N TYR A 187 -3.62 20.53 39.98
CA TYR A 187 -3.71 21.92 40.42
C TYR A 187 -4.99 22.62 39.95
N MET A 188 -5.65 22.12 38.91
CA MET A 188 -6.64 22.89 38.14
C MET A 188 -7.90 23.23 38.93
N LYS A 189 -8.28 22.41 39.92
CA LYS A 189 -9.43 22.69 40.82
C LYS A 189 -9.28 23.98 41.63
N ARG A 190 -8.05 24.49 41.79
CA ARG A 190 -7.75 25.75 42.48
C ARG A 190 -7.85 26.95 41.54
N VAL A 191 -7.54 26.73 40.26
CA VAL A 191 -7.34 27.80 39.27
C VAL A 191 -8.60 28.03 38.44
N THR A 192 -9.30 26.98 38.02
CA THR A 192 -10.37 27.05 37.00
C THR A 192 -11.59 26.19 37.36
N TYR A 193 -12.75 26.55 36.80
CA TYR A 193 -13.97 25.74 36.84
C TYR A 193 -13.98 24.62 35.78
N TYR A 194 -12.92 24.49 34.97
CA TYR A 194 -12.82 23.50 33.89
C TYR A 194 -11.72 22.43 34.09
N PRO A 195 -11.49 21.88 35.31
CA PRO A 195 -10.43 20.88 35.52
C PRO A 195 -10.66 19.61 34.69
N GLN A 196 -11.91 19.25 34.38
CA GLN A 196 -12.27 18.10 33.54
C GLN A 196 -11.70 18.20 32.12
N VAL A 197 -11.59 19.41 31.56
CA VAL A 197 -11.00 19.62 30.23
C VAL A 197 -9.51 19.28 30.26
N VAL A 198 -8.79 19.75 31.28
CA VAL A 198 -7.36 19.47 31.44
C VAL A 198 -7.12 17.99 31.71
N LEU A 199 -8.03 17.32 32.43
CA LEU A 199 -7.98 15.88 32.67
C LEU A 199 -8.12 15.05 31.39
N GLY A 200 -8.94 15.51 30.44
CA GLY A 200 -9.17 14.78 29.19
C GLY A 200 -7.91 14.59 28.35
N PHE A 201 -7.00 15.57 28.33
CA PHE A 201 -5.78 15.50 27.53
C PHE A 201 -4.86 14.32 27.88
N PRO A 202 -4.41 14.12 29.14
CA PRO A 202 -3.54 12.99 29.47
C PRO A 202 -4.22 11.64 29.25
N PHE A 203 -5.54 11.52 29.46
CA PHE A 203 -6.27 10.29 29.14
C PHE A 203 -6.24 9.97 27.65
N ALA A 204 -6.62 10.94 26.81
CA ALA A 204 -6.65 10.76 25.37
C ALA A 204 -5.26 10.55 24.76
N TRP A 205 -4.20 11.03 25.41
CA TRP A 205 -2.81 10.90 24.94
C TRP A 205 -2.36 9.44 24.79
N ALA A 206 -3.04 8.51 25.47
CA ALA A 206 -2.87 7.07 25.26
C ALA A 206 -3.04 6.66 23.79
N ILE A 207 -3.90 7.36 23.02
CA ILE A 207 -4.08 7.11 21.58
C ILE A 207 -2.78 7.40 20.81
N LEU A 208 -2.15 8.55 21.08
CA LEU A 208 -0.88 8.93 20.46
C LEU A 208 0.25 7.99 20.86
N PHE A 209 0.26 7.55 22.13
CA PHE A 209 1.19 6.53 22.60
C PHE A 209 1.02 5.23 21.79
N CYS A 210 -0.20 4.76 21.57
CA CYS A 210 -0.45 3.50 20.85
C CYS A 210 -0.05 3.56 19.37
N VAL A 211 -0.25 4.71 18.72
CA VAL A 211 0.23 4.94 17.34
C VAL A 211 1.76 4.87 17.30
N ALA A 212 2.45 5.56 18.22
CA ALA A 212 3.90 5.48 18.35
C ALA A 212 4.40 4.08 18.70
N ALA A 213 3.64 3.31 19.47
CA ALA A 213 3.98 1.95 19.86
C ALA A 213 3.99 0.97 18.67
N MET A 214 3.26 1.28 17.60
CA MET A 214 3.25 0.54 16.34
C MET A 214 4.33 0.99 15.35
N GLY A 215 5.27 1.85 15.78
CA GLY A 215 6.35 2.35 14.93
C GLY A 215 5.91 3.44 13.93
N MET A 216 4.71 3.99 14.09
CA MET A 216 4.20 5.08 13.26
C MET A 216 4.42 6.44 13.95
N PRO A 217 4.70 7.51 13.19
CA PRO A 217 4.75 8.85 13.77
C PRO A 217 3.35 9.26 14.27
N ALA A 218 3.26 9.67 15.55
CA ALA A 218 1.99 10.08 16.16
C ALA A 218 1.36 11.32 15.50
N LEU A 219 2.19 12.17 14.90
CA LEU A 219 1.82 13.27 14.03
C LEU A 219 2.54 13.06 12.69
N GLY A 220 1.81 12.59 11.69
CA GLY A 220 2.28 12.33 10.33
C GLY A 220 1.10 12.33 9.37
N GLU A 221 1.04 11.38 8.45
CA GLU A 221 -0.07 11.26 7.49
C GLU A 221 -1.43 11.03 8.15
N HIS A 222 -1.49 10.20 9.18
CA HIS A 222 -2.74 9.95 9.93
C HIS A 222 -3.02 11.03 10.99
N THR A 223 -2.42 12.23 10.90
CA THR A 223 -2.60 13.31 11.88
C THR A 223 -4.08 13.68 12.05
N VAL A 224 -4.79 13.94 10.94
CA VAL A 224 -6.20 14.35 11.00
C VAL A 224 -7.08 13.28 11.68
N PRO A 225 -7.08 12.01 11.24
CA PRO A 225 -7.93 11.00 11.87
C PRO A 225 -7.51 10.68 13.30
N THR A 226 -6.21 10.75 13.62
CA THR A 226 -5.68 10.46 14.96
C THR A 226 -6.03 11.57 15.94
N LEU A 227 -5.86 12.83 15.54
CA LEU A 227 -6.23 13.99 16.36
C LEU A 227 -7.75 14.10 16.54
N ALA A 228 -8.54 13.72 15.54
CA ALA A 228 -9.99 13.64 15.67
C ALA A 228 -10.41 12.59 16.72
N LEU A 229 -9.82 11.39 16.69
CA LEU A 229 -10.07 10.35 17.70
C LEU A 229 -9.58 10.78 19.09
N TYR A 230 -8.40 11.39 19.17
CA TYR A 230 -7.87 11.98 20.39
C TYR A 230 -8.86 13.00 20.99
N ALA A 231 -9.32 13.96 20.18
CA ALA A 231 -10.28 14.96 20.61
C ALA A 231 -11.62 14.33 21.03
N ALA A 232 -12.11 13.32 20.31
CA ALA A 232 -13.30 12.57 20.71
C ALA A 232 -13.14 11.93 22.10
N ASN A 233 -11.97 11.38 22.41
CA ASN A 233 -11.68 10.79 23.71
C ASN A 233 -11.52 11.83 24.84
N VAL A 234 -10.97 13.02 24.53
CA VAL A 234 -10.97 14.18 25.44
C VAL A 234 -12.41 14.57 25.80
N LEU A 235 -13.29 14.70 24.80
CA LEU A 235 -14.70 15.04 25.03
C LEU A 235 -15.41 13.98 25.87
N TRP A 236 -15.13 12.70 25.61
CA TRP A 236 -15.67 11.61 26.41
C TRP A 236 -15.32 11.75 27.89
N THR A 237 -14.05 12.07 28.18
CA THR A 237 -13.56 12.34 29.53
C THR A 237 -14.29 13.50 30.19
N ILE A 238 -14.47 14.61 29.47
CA ILE A 238 -15.19 15.76 30.00
C ILE A 238 -16.63 15.37 30.37
N ILE A 239 -17.31 14.58 29.53
CA ILE A 239 -18.68 14.14 29.78
C ILE A 239 -18.76 13.30 31.06
N TYR A 240 -18.03 12.18 31.12
CA TYR A 240 -18.20 11.25 32.24
C TYR A 240 -17.65 11.83 33.55
N ASP A 241 -16.58 12.62 33.53
CA ASP A 241 -15.98 13.16 34.76
C ASP A 241 -16.79 14.35 35.30
N THR A 242 -17.45 15.11 34.42
CA THR A 242 -18.41 16.15 34.85
C THR A 242 -19.61 15.51 35.53
N ILE A 243 -20.16 14.42 34.97
CA ILE A 243 -21.26 13.67 35.59
C ILE A 243 -20.82 13.03 36.91
N TYR A 244 -19.62 12.45 36.96
CA TYR A 244 -19.07 11.86 38.17
C TYR A 244 -18.89 12.87 39.31
N ALA A 245 -18.49 14.10 38.98
CA ALA A 245 -18.29 15.18 39.94
C ALA A 245 -19.59 15.66 40.63
N HIS A 246 -20.78 15.32 40.09
CA HIS A 246 -22.06 15.61 40.77
C HIS A 246 -22.22 14.90 42.12
N GLN A 247 -21.41 13.87 42.40
CA GLN A 247 -21.38 13.22 43.73
C GLN A 247 -20.98 14.16 44.87
N ASP A 248 -20.14 15.15 44.58
CA ASP A 248 -19.46 15.93 45.61
C ASP A 248 -19.88 17.42 45.59
N VAL A 249 -20.81 17.84 44.71
CA VAL A 249 -21.16 19.26 44.48
C VAL A 249 -21.51 20.02 45.76
N ALA A 250 -22.28 19.41 46.68
CA ALA A 250 -22.70 20.07 47.93
C ALA A 250 -21.53 20.32 48.90
N ASP A 251 -20.51 19.48 48.87
CA ASP A 251 -19.31 19.61 49.71
C ASP A 251 -18.25 20.46 49.01
N ASP A 252 -18.11 20.32 47.69
CA ASP A 252 -17.20 21.12 46.86
C ASP A 252 -17.51 22.62 46.94
N GLU A 253 -18.80 23.00 46.94
CA GLU A 253 -19.23 24.38 47.11
C GLU A 253 -18.79 24.96 48.48
N LYS A 254 -18.89 24.17 49.55
CA LYS A 254 -18.48 24.57 50.90
C LYS A 254 -16.96 24.58 51.07
N ALA A 255 -16.27 23.65 50.42
CA ALA A 255 -14.82 23.53 50.47
C ALA A 255 -14.10 24.54 49.55
N GLY A 256 -14.84 25.20 48.64
CA GLY A 256 -14.29 26.16 47.67
C GLY A 256 -13.62 25.48 46.47
N VAL A 257 -13.97 24.23 46.18
CA VAL A 257 -13.43 23.45 45.07
C VAL A 257 -14.14 23.86 43.77
N LYS A 258 -13.38 24.24 42.75
CA LYS A 258 -13.94 24.60 41.43
C LYS A 258 -14.07 23.36 40.54
N GLY A 259 -15.16 23.26 39.80
CA GLY A 259 -15.39 22.18 38.83
C GLY A 259 -16.60 22.42 37.92
N MET A 260 -16.67 21.68 36.81
CA MET A 260 -17.73 21.89 35.81
C MET A 260 -19.12 21.53 36.35
N ALA A 261 -19.25 20.51 37.22
CA ALA A 261 -20.51 20.18 37.88
C ALA A 261 -21.07 21.37 38.69
N LEU A 262 -20.20 22.08 39.42
CA LEU A 262 -20.57 23.27 40.19
C LEU A 262 -20.91 24.47 39.29
N ARG A 263 -20.25 24.60 38.14
CA ARG A 263 -20.47 25.71 37.19
C ARG A 263 -21.79 25.60 36.44
N PHE A 264 -22.13 24.39 35.99
CA PHE A 264 -23.27 24.14 35.11
C PHE A 264 -24.51 23.64 35.86
N LYS A 265 -24.36 23.01 37.04
CA LYS A 265 -25.45 22.50 37.89
C LYS A 265 -26.55 21.83 37.05
N ASP A 266 -27.72 22.48 36.93
CA ASP A 266 -28.91 21.97 36.22
C ASP A 266 -28.74 21.85 34.69
N SER A 267 -27.80 22.59 34.10
CA SER A 267 -27.52 22.56 32.65
C SER A 267 -26.51 21.47 32.23
N THR A 268 -26.07 20.62 33.15
CA THR A 268 -25.04 19.60 32.87
C THR A 268 -25.47 18.60 31.80
N LYS A 269 -26.74 18.15 31.78
CA LYS A 269 -27.24 17.25 30.73
C LYS A 269 -27.20 17.89 29.34
N LEU A 270 -27.56 19.18 29.25
CA LEU A 270 -27.49 19.92 27.98
C LEU A 270 -26.05 20.02 27.48
N LEU A 271 -25.11 20.37 28.38
CA LEU A 271 -23.69 20.39 28.05
C LEU A 271 -23.21 19.02 27.59
N ALA A 272 -23.51 17.96 28.34
CA ALA A 272 -23.11 16.59 27.99
C ALA A 272 -23.63 16.17 26.61
N SER A 273 -24.89 16.51 26.27
CA SER A 273 -25.47 16.22 24.96
C SER A 273 -24.75 16.96 23.81
N ILE A 274 -24.39 18.24 24.00
CA ILE A 274 -23.64 19.02 22.99
C ILE A 274 -22.25 18.40 22.78
N LEU A 275 -21.54 18.09 23.88
CA LEU A 275 -20.24 17.44 23.82
C LEU A 275 -20.32 16.05 23.16
N ALA A 276 -21.39 15.28 23.42
CA ALA A 276 -21.61 13.97 22.81
C ALA A 276 -21.83 14.08 21.29
N ILE A 277 -22.60 15.06 20.82
CA ILE A 277 -22.78 15.32 19.38
C ILE A 277 -21.44 15.66 18.72
N MET A 278 -20.65 16.54 19.34
CA MET A 278 -19.31 16.88 18.84
C MET A 278 -18.37 15.67 18.83
N GLN A 279 -18.43 14.83 19.87
CA GLN A 279 -17.67 13.58 19.94
C GLN A 279 -18.03 12.65 18.78
N VAL A 280 -19.32 12.42 18.53
CA VAL A 280 -19.79 11.58 17.41
C VAL A 280 -19.35 12.16 16.06
N ALA A 281 -19.42 13.48 15.88
CA ALA A 281 -18.94 14.13 14.66
C ALA A 281 -17.43 13.94 14.47
N LEU A 282 -16.62 14.05 15.53
CA LEU A 282 -15.18 13.80 15.47
C LEU A 282 -14.85 12.33 15.17
N LEU A 283 -15.65 11.38 15.66
CA LEU A 283 -15.50 9.96 15.27
C LEU A 283 -15.82 9.75 13.79
N ALA A 284 -16.86 10.41 13.27
CA ALA A 284 -17.15 10.36 11.84
C ALA A 284 -15.99 10.95 11.01
N VAL A 285 -15.42 12.09 11.43
CA VAL A 285 -14.22 12.67 10.79
C VAL A 285 -13.03 11.70 10.85
N SER A 286 -12.80 11.05 12.00
CA SER A 286 -11.73 10.06 12.15
C SER A 286 -11.88 8.91 11.16
N GLY A 287 -13.07 8.30 11.07
CA GLY A 287 -13.33 7.21 10.13
C GLY A 287 -13.23 7.62 8.66
N LEU A 288 -13.77 8.78 8.28
CA LEU A 288 -13.73 9.27 6.90
C LEU A 288 -12.29 9.53 6.42
N TRP A 289 -11.46 10.14 7.26
CA TRP A 289 -10.07 10.44 6.92
C TRP A 289 -9.13 9.25 7.06
N ALA A 290 -9.46 8.27 7.92
CA ALA A 290 -8.74 7.01 7.98
C ALA A 290 -9.14 6.03 6.85
N GLY A 291 -10.23 6.30 6.14
CA GLY A 291 -10.74 5.45 5.06
C GLY A 291 -11.43 4.17 5.56
N PHE A 292 -12.06 4.20 6.75
CA PHE A 292 -12.73 3.04 7.33
C PHE A 292 -14.08 2.72 6.67
N GLY A 293 -14.47 1.45 6.71
CA GLY A 293 -15.69 0.94 6.10
C GLY A 293 -16.97 1.09 6.92
N THR A 294 -18.08 0.57 6.39
CA THR A 294 -19.42 0.69 6.99
C THR A 294 -19.52 0.13 8.41
N LEU A 295 -18.76 -0.93 8.73
CA LEU A 295 -18.78 -1.54 10.06
C LEU A 295 -18.24 -0.60 11.15
N TYR A 296 -17.23 0.22 10.83
CA TYR A 296 -16.77 1.27 11.73
C TYR A 296 -17.88 2.31 12.00
N PHE A 297 -18.56 2.80 10.97
CA PHE A 297 -19.60 3.81 11.14
C PHE A 297 -20.81 3.29 11.91
N VAL A 298 -21.25 2.06 11.64
CA VAL A 298 -22.38 1.47 12.39
C VAL A 298 -21.96 1.14 13.82
N GLY A 299 -20.83 0.45 14.00
CA GLY A 299 -20.37 -0.05 15.28
C GLY A 299 -19.84 1.05 16.20
N THR A 300 -18.88 1.84 15.73
CA THR A 300 -18.21 2.88 16.54
C THR A 300 -19.00 4.18 16.55
N VAL A 301 -19.31 4.78 15.39
CA VAL A 301 -19.99 6.09 15.36
C VAL A 301 -21.43 5.95 15.87
N GLY A 302 -22.19 5.00 15.32
CA GLY A 302 -23.56 4.70 15.72
C GLY A 302 -23.65 4.15 17.14
N GLY A 303 -22.78 3.20 17.51
CA GLY A 303 -22.75 2.61 18.84
C GLY A 303 -22.41 3.61 19.94
N VAL A 304 -21.42 4.49 19.73
CA VAL A 304 -21.09 5.56 20.69
C VAL A 304 -22.22 6.58 20.81
N ALA A 305 -22.87 6.94 19.70
CA ALA A 305 -24.02 7.86 19.72
C ALA A 305 -25.18 7.31 20.55
N ALA A 306 -25.54 6.04 20.34
CA ALA A 306 -26.59 5.37 21.10
C ALA A 306 -26.22 5.21 22.58
N ALA A 307 -24.97 4.78 22.86
CA ALA A 307 -24.46 4.59 24.21
C ALA A 307 -24.44 5.89 25.03
N LEU A 308 -23.92 6.98 24.47
CA LEU A 308 -23.92 8.29 25.14
C LEU A 308 -25.33 8.84 25.31
N GLY A 309 -26.19 8.69 24.31
CA GLY A 309 -27.59 9.08 24.39
C GLY A 309 -28.31 8.39 25.55
N TYR A 310 -28.15 7.07 25.67
CA TYR A 310 -28.72 6.30 26.78
C TYR A 310 -28.12 6.68 28.14
N TYR A 311 -26.79 6.79 28.23
CA TYR A 311 -26.11 7.18 29.46
C TYR A 311 -26.56 8.56 29.97
N ILE A 312 -26.59 9.58 29.11
CA ILE A 312 -26.98 10.95 29.49
C ILE A 312 -28.47 11.01 29.84
N TYR A 313 -29.31 10.24 29.16
CA TYR A 313 -30.73 10.15 29.44
C TYR A 313 -31.00 9.59 30.85
N ASP A 314 -30.44 8.41 31.16
CA ASP A 314 -30.79 7.66 32.37
C ASP A 314 -30.14 8.19 33.65
N VAL A 315 -28.93 8.77 33.57
CA VAL A 315 -28.23 9.22 34.77
C VAL A 315 -29.02 10.27 35.55
N ASP A 316 -29.34 9.98 36.80
CA ASP A 316 -29.90 10.97 37.73
C ASP A 316 -28.78 11.78 38.40
N LEU A 317 -28.62 13.04 37.99
CA LEU A 317 -27.59 13.94 38.51
C LEU A 317 -27.81 14.36 39.96
N LYS A 318 -29.04 14.24 40.48
CA LYS A 318 -29.35 14.61 41.87
C LYS A 318 -29.02 13.49 42.85
N ASN A 319 -28.79 12.28 42.36
CA ASN A 319 -28.46 11.12 43.16
C ASN A 319 -26.96 10.78 43.01
N PRO A 320 -26.13 11.06 44.04
CA PRO A 320 -24.70 10.73 44.02
C PRO A 320 -24.41 9.26 43.68
N GLN A 321 -25.23 8.33 44.16
CA GLN A 321 -25.04 6.90 43.89
C GLN A 321 -25.29 6.56 42.42
N SER A 322 -26.27 7.22 41.78
CA SER A 322 -26.53 7.09 40.34
C SER A 322 -25.31 7.56 39.53
N CYS A 323 -24.78 8.75 39.82
CA CYS A 323 -23.59 9.29 39.16
C CYS A 323 -22.36 8.37 39.31
N GLY A 324 -22.14 7.81 40.51
CA GLY A 324 -21.04 6.88 40.75
C GLY A 324 -21.18 5.55 40.03
N THR A 325 -22.40 5.00 39.97
CA THR A 325 -22.70 3.73 39.28
C THR A 325 -22.52 3.88 37.76
N TRP A 326 -23.11 4.94 37.20
CA TRP A 326 -23.04 5.20 35.78
C TRP A 326 -21.63 5.55 35.29
N PHE A 327 -20.80 6.22 36.12
CA PHE A 327 -19.38 6.43 35.81
C PHE A 327 -18.63 5.11 35.58
N GLY A 328 -18.92 4.06 36.36
CA GLY A 328 -18.31 2.75 36.13
C GLY A 328 -18.88 2.04 34.90
N ALA A 329 -20.21 2.04 34.76
CA ALA A 329 -20.91 1.32 33.69
C ALA A 329 -20.60 1.88 32.29
N GLN A 330 -20.45 3.20 32.16
CA GLN A 330 -20.26 3.85 30.86
C GLN A 330 -18.97 3.43 30.13
N PHE A 331 -17.93 2.97 30.84
CA PHE A 331 -16.73 2.41 30.18
C PHE A 331 -17.05 1.13 29.41
N TRP A 332 -17.94 0.29 29.93
CA TRP A 332 -18.35 -0.95 29.26
C TRP A 332 -19.44 -0.73 28.20
N ILE A 333 -20.16 0.39 28.24
CA ILE A 333 -21.20 0.70 27.25
C ILE A 333 -20.61 1.57 26.13
N VAL A 334 -20.11 2.76 26.47
CA VAL A 334 -19.52 3.69 25.51
C VAL A 334 -18.16 3.19 25.03
N GLY A 335 -17.31 2.69 25.92
CA GLY A 335 -16.01 2.13 25.53
C GLY A 335 -16.14 0.86 24.67
N ALA A 336 -17.15 0.01 24.92
CA ALA A 336 -17.48 -1.09 24.00
C ALA A 336 -17.98 -0.56 22.65
N GLY A 337 -18.76 0.51 22.63
CA GLY A 337 -19.12 1.22 21.40
C GLY A 337 -17.90 1.63 20.59
N PHE A 338 -16.92 2.29 21.21
CA PHE A 338 -15.65 2.62 20.54
C PHE A 338 -14.97 1.40 19.93
N MET A 339 -14.86 0.31 20.70
CA MET A 339 -14.16 -0.90 20.29
C MET A 339 -14.91 -1.73 19.23
N ALA A 340 -16.25 -1.71 19.20
CA ALA A 340 -17.05 -2.59 18.35
C ALA A 340 -16.77 -2.38 16.86
N GLY A 341 -16.87 -1.14 16.37
CA GLY A 341 -16.61 -0.83 14.96
C GLY A 341 -15.14 -0.97 14.59
N LEU A 342 -14.23 -0.51 15.44
CA LEU A 342 -12.78 -0.66 15.23
C LEU A 342 -12.35 -2.13 15.16
N THR A 343 -12.90 -3.00 16.02
CA THR A 343 -12.62 -4.43 15.99
C THR A 343 -13.18 -5.08 14.74
N ALA A 344 -14.41 -4.73 14.34
CA ALA A 344 -15.02 -5.24 13.11
C ALA A 344 -14.21 -4.85 11.86
N GLU A 345 -13.75 -3.60 11.81
CA GLU A 345 -12.86 -3.11 10.75
C GLU A 345 -11.54 -3.89 10.70
N TYR A 346 -10.91 -4.11 11.86
CA TYR A 346 -9.69 -4.90 11.97
C TYR A 346 -9.91 -6.36 11.51
N MET A 347 -11.02 -6.99 11.89
CA MET A 347 -11.30 -8.38 11.53
C MET A 347 -11.55 -8.57 10.03
N LEU A 348 -12.22 -7.63 9.36
CA LEU A 348 -12.37 -7.68 7.90
C LEU A 348 -11.01 -7.65 7.18
N ASN A 349 -10.10 -6.79 7.65
CA ASN A 349 -8.74 -6.72 7.11
C ASN A 349 -7.93 -7.99 7.43
N LEU A 350 -8.23 -8.65 8.55
CA LEU A 350 -7.60 -9.91 8.95
C LEU A 350 -8.07 -11.08 8.08
N ASP A 351 -9.36 -11.20 7.78
CA ASP A 351 -9.92 -12.37 7.07
C ASP A 351 -9.31 -12.54 5.67
N PHE A 352 -9.29 -11.48 4.86
CA PHE A 352 -8.70 -11.57 3.52
C PHE A 352 -7.18 -11.76 3.60
N ASN A 353 -6.48 -10.97 4.43
CA ASN A 353 -5.02 -11.08 4.52
C ASN A 353 -4.57 -12.45 5.02
N VAL A 354 -5.24 -13.02 6.04
CA VAL A 354 -4.98 -14.39 6.51
C VAL A 354 -5.28 -15.40 5.41
N SER A 355 -6.35 -15.22 4.63
CA SER A 355 -6.67 -16.12 3.52
C SER A 355 -5.54 -16.16 2.47
N ILE A 356 -4.77 -15.09 2.33
CA ILE A 356 -3.59 -15.02 1.46
C ILE A 356 -2.26 -15.04 2.23
N ALA A 357 -2.24 -15.71 3.40
CA ALA A 357 -1.03 -15.95 4.19
C ALA A 357 -0.25 -14.69 4.63
N GLY A 358 -0.92 -13.55 4.80
CA GLY A 358 -0.27 -12.29 5.19
C GLY A 358 0.27 -11.47 4.02
N ASN A 359 0.04 -11.90 2.77
CA ASN A 359 0.61 -11.29 1.56
C ASN A 359 -0.19 -10.08 1.03
N LEU A 360 -1.09 -9.48 1.82
CA LEU A 360 -1.74 -8.22 1.47
C LEU A 360 -0.86 -7.03 1.88
N ILE A 361 -0.43 -6.25 0.90
CA ILE A 361 0.45 -5.09 1.10
C ILE A 361 -0.31 -3.81 0.79
N ARG A 362 -0.33 -2.85 1.72
CA ARG A 362 -0.74 -1.47 1.41
C ARG A 362 0.33 -0.81 0.56
N LEU A 363 -0.05 -0.36 -0.63
CA LEU A 363 0.86 0.29 -1.55
C LEU A 363 0.77 1.82 -1.46
N ARG A 364 1.92 2.44 -1.68
CA ARG A 364 2.09 3.88 -1.92
C ARG A 364 3.04 4.08 -3.09
N PRO A 365 3.00 5.25 -3.74
CA PRO A 365 4.03 5.61 -4.71
C PRO A 365 5.42 5.45 -4.08
N ILE A 366 6.38 4.88 -4.81
CA ILE A 366 7.75 4.71 -4.29
C ILE A 366 8.44 6.04 -3.93
N ALA A 367 7.90 7.15 -4.42
CA ALA A 367 8.34 8.50 -4.14
C ALA A 367 7.73 9.11 -2.88
N ASP A 368 6.82 8.44 -2.16
CA ASP A 368 6.17 8.95 -0.93
C ASP A 368 7.19 9.48 0.08
N VAL A 369 8.30 8.75 0.28
CA VAL A 369 9.41 9.14 1.18
C VAL A 369 10.18 10.39 0.73
N CYS A 370 9.94 10.89 -0.48
CA CYS A 370 10.52 12.12 -1.01
C CYS A 370 9.62 13.35 -0.77
N HIS A 371 8.44 13.19 -0.15
CA HIS A 371 7.46 14.26 0.05
C HIS A 371 6.97 14.34 1.50
N GLU A 372 6.62 15.53 1.94
CA GLU A 372 5.99 15.76 3.25
C GLU A 372 4.58 15.12 3.30
N PRO A 373 4.16 14.54 4.45
CA PRO A 373 4.85 14.50 5.75
C PRO A 373 5.79 13.31 5.94
N ALA A 374 5.96 12.46 4.93
CA ALA A 374 6.74 11.22 5.00
C ALA A 374 8.22 11.42 4.62
N PHE A 375 8.67 12.68 4.51
CA PHE A 375 9.96 13.02 3.93
C PHE A 375 11.12 12.46 4.76
N ASP A 376 11.95 11.66 4.11
CA ASP A 376 13.23 11.18 4.62
C ASP A 376 14.27 11.33 3.51
N GLN A 377 15.21 12.26 3.69
CA GLN A 377 16.26 12.56 2.72
C GLN A 377 17.09 11.31 2.36
N SER A 378 17.38 10.44 3.32
CA SER A 378 18.19 9.24 3.11
C SER A 378 17.43 8.18 2.31
N ALA A 379 16.18 7.92 2.69
CA ALA A 379 15.30 6.99 1.98
C ALA A 379 14.99 7.50 0.57
N CYS A 380 14.74 8.80 0.40
CA CYS A 380 14.51 9.40 -0.91
C CYS A 380 15.75 9.24 -1.82
N SER A 381 16.95 9.54 -1.30
CA SER A 381 18.20 9.38 -2.06
C SER A 381 18.44 7.92 -2.46
N GLU A 382 18.13 6.97 -1.59
CA GLU A 382 18.21 5.55 -1.89
C GLU A 382 17.18 5.13 -2.96
N ARG A 383 15.92 5.54 -2.85
CA ARG A 383 14.88 5.26 -3.84
C ARG A 383 15.23 5.83 -5.21
N ARG A 384 15.77 7.05 -5.27
CA ARG A 384 16.28 7.67 -6.51
C ARG A 384 17.35 6.80 -7.17
N ARG A 385 18.32 6.28 -6.40
CA ARG A 385 19.37 5.38 -6.91
C ARG A 385 18.82 4.04 -7.38
N LEU A 386 17.98 3.39 -6.57
CA LEU A 386 17.48 2.04 -6.84
C LEU A 386 16.44 2.00 -7.96
N SER A 387 15.63 3.05 -8.11
CA SER A 387 14.59 3.14 -9.16
C SER A 387 15.13 3.10 -10.59
N ARG A 388 16.43 3.27 -10.77
CA ARG A 388 17.13 3.12 -12.06
C ARG A 388 17.30 1.65 -12.46
N ASN A 389 17.30 0.72 -11.50
CA ASN A 389 17.48 -0.70 -11.78
C ASN A 389 16.14 -1.35 -12.13
N SER A 390 16.06 -1.94 -13.32
CA SER A 390 14.82 -2.56 -13.80
C SER A 390 14.39 -3.79 -12.97
N ALA A 391 15.32 -4.57 -12.42
CA ALA A 391 14.96 -5.70 -11.55
C ALA A 391 14.40 -5.21 -10.20
N TRP A 392 14.96 -4.13 -9.67
CA TRP A 392 14.40 -3.50 -8.47
C TRP A 392 12.99 -2.97 -8.73
N ARG A 393 12.76 -2.23 -9.83
CA ARG A 393 11.40 -1.75 -10.17
C ARG A 393 10.43 -2.90 -10.40
N ALA A 394 10.86 -4.00 -11.03
CA ALA A 394 10.04 -5.20 -11.19
C ALA A 394 9.64 -5.80 -9.84
N SER A 395 10.54 -5.79 -8.84
CA SER A 395 10.25 -6.32 -7.50
C SER A 395 9.45 -5.42 -6.59
N GLN A 396 9.30 -4.13 -6.93
CA GLN A 396 8.48 -3.21 -6.14
C GLN A 396 7.03 -3.22 -6.66
N PRO A 397 6.05 -3.69 -5.88
CA PRO A 397 4.65 -3.75 -6.34
C PRO A 397 4.04 -2.37 -6.61
N GLY A 398 4.58 -1.29 -6.02
CA GLY A 398 4.14 0.10 -6.22
C GLY A 398 4.92 0.89 -7.28
N ALA A 399 5.63 0.23 -8.21
CA ALA A 399 6.56 0.92 -9.13
C ALA A 399 6.47 0.40 -10.56
N LEU A 400 6.26 1.18 -11.61
CA LEU A 400 6.23 0.68 -13.01
C LEU A 400 7.57 0.89 -13.72
N GLN A 401 7.93 0.08 -14.73
CA GLN A 401 9.24 0.26 -15.37
C GLN A 401 9.42 1.64 -16.00
N TYR A 402 8.32 2.21 -16.49
CA TYR A 402 8.29 3.57 -17.02
C TYR A 402 7.48 4.45 -16.06
N CYS A 403 8.16 5.39 -15.40
CA CYS A 403 7.59 6.13 -14.26
C CYS A 403 6.40 7.03 -14.64
N ILE A 404 6.27 7.42 -15.91
CA ILE A 404 5.13 8.20 -16.41
C ILE A 404 3.78 7.46 -16.28
N TRP A 405 3.80 6.14 -16.15
CA TRP A 405 2.59 5.34 -15.94
C TRP A 405 2.20 5.22 -14.48
N GLU A 406 3.03 5.70 -13.56
CA GLU A 406 2.71 5.77 -12.12
C GLU A 406 1.78 6.95 -11.83
N SER A 407 1.85 8.00 -12.65
CA SER A 407 0.98 9.17 -12.58
C SER A 407 -0.28 9.02 -13.46
N GLY A 408 -1.33 9.74 -13.08
CA GLY A 408 -2.59 9.81 -13.82
C GLY A 408 -2.54 10.75 -15.03
N SER A 409 -3.61 11.51 -15.22
CA SER A 409 -3.76 12.54 -16.26
C SER A 409 -4.01 13.94 -15.67
N HIS A 410 -4.26 14.04 -14.37
CA HIS A 410 -4.51 15.30 -13.67
C HIS A 410 -3.36 15.69 -12.72
N PRO A 411 -3.18 16.99 -12.40
CA PRO A 411 -2.09 17.45 -11.53
C PRO A 411 -2.10 16.80 -10.13
N ASN A 412 -3.27 16.46 -9.60
CA ASN A 412 -3.46 15.79 -8.31
C ASN A 412 -3.31 14.26 -8.37
N GLU A 413 -2.65 13.74 -9.41
CA GLU A 413 -2.47 12.30 -9.64
C GLU A 413 -0.99 11.95 -9.88
N THR A 414 -0.06 12.69 -9.27
CA THR A 414 1.37 12.50 -9.45
C THR A 414 2.11 12.43 -8.13
N CYS A 415 3.23 11.71 -8.12
CA CYS A 415 4.20 11.69 -7.04
C CYS A 415 5.57 11.35 -7.60
N LEU A 416 6.46 12.36 -7.70
CA LEU A 416 7.72 12.26 -8.44
C LEU A 416 8.92 12.20 -7.50
N LEU A 417 9.89 11.34 -7.79
CA LEU A 417 11.13 11.19 -7.01
C LEU A 417 12.01 12.46 -6.99
N THR A 418 11.81 13.37 -7.95
CA THR A 418 12.66 14.57 -8.14
C THR A 418 11.91 15.87 -7.89
N ALA A 419 10.66 15.81 -7.47
CA ALA A 419 9.92 17.01 -7.07
C ALA A 419 10.41 17.50 -5.68
N SER A 420 10.09 18.75 -5.34
CA SER A 420 10.47 19.29 -4.04
C SER A 420 9.68 18.60 -2.92
N PRO A 421 10.22 18.49 -1.69
CA PRO A 421 9.52 17.82 -0.59
C PRO A 421 8.14 18.41 -0.25
N GLU A 422 7.92 19.69 -0.56
CA GLU A 422 6.65 20.39 -0.32
C GLU A 422 5.59 20.10 -1.39
N THR A 423 5.97 19.45 -2.49
CA THR A 423 5.04 19.06 -3.55
C THR A 423 4.14 17.93 -3.03
N PRO A 424 2.81 18.06 -3.05
CA PRO A 424 1.94 16.98 -2.60
C PRO A 424 2.15 15.70 -3.40
N CYS A 425 2.43 14.59 -2.70
CA CYS A 425 2.46 13.26 -3.27
C CYS A 425 1.06 12.67 -3.31
N HIS A 426 0.57 12.35 -4.50
CA HIS A 426 -0.71 11.67 -4.70
C HIS A 426 -0.52 10.23 -5.17
N GLN A 427 -1.50 9.38 -4.86
CA GLN A 427 -1.49 7.95 -5.21
C GLN A 427 -1.32 7.70 -6.73
N GLY A 428 -1.89 8.56 -7.56
CA GLY A 428 -1.84 8.42 -9.02
C GLY A 428 -2.49 7.13 -9.49
N ARG A 429 -1.79 6.37 -10.32
CA ARG A 429 -2.25 5.08 -10.85
C ARG A 429 -1.75 3.88 -10.05
N ILE A 430 -1.01 4.11 -8.95
CA ILE A 430 -0.53 3.02 -8.10
C ILE A 430 -1.75 2.46 -7.33
N PRO A 431 -2.03 1.15 -7.40
CA PRO A 431 -3.12 0.53 -6.67
C PRO A 431 -3.00 0.79 -5.16
N PHE A 432 -4.10 0.78 -4.39
CA PHE A 432 -4.01 1.00 -2.93
C PHE A 432 -3.50 -0.24 -2.20
N TYR A 433 -3.84 -1.42 -2.70
CA TYR A 433 -3.44 -2.69 -2.11
C TYR A 433 -2.90 -3.62 -3.19
N SER A 434 -1.98 -4.49 -2.80
CA SER A 434 -1.48 -5.57 -3.64
C SER A 434 -1.49 -6.87 -2.87
N ALA A 435 -2.15 -7.89 -3.44
CA ALA A 435 -1.92 -9.28 -3.09
C ALA A 435 -0.61 -9.72 -3.76
N ALA A 436 0.47 -9.81 -2.99
CA ALA A 436 1.78 -10.26 -3.45
C ALA A 436 1.84 -11.79 -3.43
N VAL A 437 1.31 -12.41 -4.48
CA VAL A 437 1.03 -13.85 -4.48
C VAL A 437 2.29 -14.69 -4.69
N ASP A 438 2.38 -15.80 -3.96
CA ASP A 438 3.42 -16.83 -4.11
C ASP A 438 2.85 -18.20 -4.50
N SER A 439 1.52 -18.32 -4.58
CA SER A 439 0.80 -19.58 -4.83
C SER A 439 -0.49 -19.34 -5.61
N VAL A 440 -0.99 -20.39 -6.27
CA VAL A 440 -2.19 -20.32 -7.11
C VAL A 440 -3.44 -20.05 -6.25
N GLU A 441 -3.50 -20.64 -5.06
CA GLU A 441 -4.62 -20.49 -4.13
C GLU A 441 -4.80 -19.02 -3.70
N GLN A 442 -3.69 -18.28 -3.54
CA GLN A 442 -3.74 -16.85 -3.22
C GLN A 442 -4.29 -16.03 -4.39
N VAL A 443 -3.96 -16.40 -5.64
CA VAL A 443 -4.57 -15.78 -6.83
C VAL A 443 -6.07 -16.03 -6.86
N GLN A 444 -6.52 -17.27 -6.62
CA GLN A 444 -7.94 -17.62 -6.58
C GLN A 444 -8.69 -16.80 -5.52
N ARG A 445 -8.15 -16.71 -4.31
CA ARG A 445 -8.73 -15.91 -3.22
C ARG A 445 -8.78 -14.43 -3.55
N ALA A 446 -7.73 -13.86 -4.13
CA ALA A 446 -7.71 -12.45 -4.52
C ALA A 446 -8.74 -12.13 -5.62
N VAL A 447 -8.91 -13.03 -6.61
CA VAL A 447 -9.92 -12.89 -7.66
C VAL A 447 -11.34 -12.98 -7.09
N VAL A 448 -11.61 -13.96 -6.22
CA VAL A 448 -12.91 -14.11 -5.56
C VAL A 448 -13.23 -12.89 -4.69
N PHE A 449 -12.28 -12.44 -3.88
CA PHE A 449 -12.43 -11.25 -3.03
C PHE A 449 -12.72 -9.99 -3.87
N ALA A 450 -11.96 -9.76 -4.94
CA ALA A 450 -12.18 -8.61 -5.82
C ALA A 450 -13.59 -8.63 -6.44
N LYS A 451 -14.05 -9.81 -6.86
CA LYS A 451 -15.39 -10.00 -7.41
C LYS A 451 -16.50 -9.78 -6.38
N GLU A 452 -16.37 -10.34 -5.18
CA GLU A 452 -17.38 -10.23 -4.12
C GLU A 452 -17.54 -8.80 -3.61
N HIS A 453 -16.45 -8.03 -3.60
CA HIS A 453 -16.41 -6.65 -3.14
C HIS A 453 -16.49 -5.61 -4.27
N ASN A 454 -16.72 -6.04 -5.52
CA ASN A 454 -16.79 -5.17 -6.70
C ASN A 454 -15.58 -4.23 -6.82
N LEU A 455 -14.38 -4.76 -6.59
CA LEU A 455 -13.12 -4.02 -6.68
C LEU A 455 -12.58 -4.02 -8.10
N ARG A 456 -12.01 -2.90 -8.52
CA ARG A 456 -11.21 -2.84 -9.74
C ARG A 456 -9.97 -3.70 -9.56
N LEU A 457 -9.83 -4.75 -10.36
CA LEU A 457 -8.66 -5.62 -10.32
C LEU A 457 -7.61 -5.19 -11.35
N THR A 458 -6.35 -5.11 -10.93
CA THR A 458 -5.19 -4.95 -11.82
C THR A 458 -4.26 -6.14 -11.67
N ILE A 459 -3.73 -6.63 -12.79
CA ILE A 459 -2.80 -7.77 -12.80
C ILE A 459 -1.44 -7.25 -13.19
N ARG A 460 -0.48 -7.46 -12.30
CA ARG A 460 0.88 -6.99 -12.46
C ARG A 460 1.85 -8.15 -12.35
N ASN A 461 2.67 -8.27 -13.40
CA ASN A 461 3.86 -9.10 -13.36
C ASN A 461 5.09 -8.23 -13.00
N THR A 462 5.74 -7.63 -14.00
CA THR A 462 7.00 -6.88 -13.80
C THR A 462 6.87 -5.36 -13.96
N GLY A 463 5.68 -4.85 -14.33
CA GLY A 463 5.45 -3.43 -14.58
C GLY A 463 6.04 -2.89 -15.90
N HIS A 464 6.44 -3.75 -16.84
CA HIS A 464 7.03 -3.40 -18.15
C HIS A 464 6.05 -2.82 -19.18
N ASP A 465 4.76 -2.72 -18.86
CA ASP A 465 3.77 -2.31 -19.86
C ASP A 465 3.92 -0.85 -20.29
N GLY A 466 4.12 -0.63 -21.59
CA GLY A 466 4.32 0.67 -22.21
C GLY A 466 3.08 1.55 -22.36
N ALA A 467 1.90 1.04 -21.99
CA ALA A 467 0.62 1.72 -22.08
C ALA A 467 -0.10 1.84 -20.71
N GLY A 468 0.58 1.50 -19.61
CA GLY A 468 0.03 1.56 -18.25
C GLY A 468 -1.08 0.54 -17.96
N GLN A 469 -1.13 -0.60 -18.66
CA GLN A 469 -2.17 -1.64 -18.51
C GLN A 469 -2.09 -2.44 -17.21
N SER A 470 -0.91 -2.51 -16.59
CA SER A 470 -0.66 -3.30 -15.37
C SER A 470 -0.89 -2.51 -14.07
N SER A 471 -1.52 -1.34 -14.16
CA SER A 471 -1.77 -0.45 -13.03
C SER A 471 -3.04 0.38 -13.29
N GLY A 472 -3.72 0.78 -12.22
CA GLY A 472 -4.95 1.56 -12.32
C GLY A 472 -5.29 2.25 -11.00
N PRO A 473 -5.91 3.43 -11.05
CA PRO A 473 -6.37 4.14 -9.86
C PRO A 473 -7.38 3.29 -9.08
N ASP A 474 -7.43 3.49 -7.76
CA ASP A 474 -8.44 2.92 -6.86
C ASP A 474 -8.64 1.40 -6.99
N SER A 475 -7.57 0.68 -7.29
CA SER A 475 -7.61 -0.75 -7.61
C SER A 475 -6.94 -1.64 -6.55
N LEU A 476 -7.32 -2.92 -6.57
CA LEU A 476 -6.60 -4.02 -5.94
C LEU A 476 -5.70 -4.68 -6.98
N GLN A 477 -4.42 -4.82 -6.67
CA GLN A 477 -3.43 -5.46 -7.53
C GLN A 477 -3.25 -6.93 -7.16
N ILE A 478 -3.14 -7.80 -8.15
CA ILE A 478 -2.52 -9.13 -8.02
C ILE A 478 -1.11 -9.03 -8.59
N HIS A 479 -0.11 -9.17 -7.73
CA HIS A 479 1.30 -9.11 -8.11
C HIS A 479 1.87 -10.52 -8.22
N THR A 480 2.00 -11.02 -9.45
CA THR A 480 2.34 -12.43 -9.74
C THR A 480 3.83 -12.75 -9.63
N GLN A 481 4.67 -11.79 -9.25
CA GLN A 481 6.12 -11.96 -9.25
C GLN A 481 6.60 -13.07 -8.31
N GLY A 482 5.86 -13.42 -7.25
CA GLY A 482 6.24 -14.53 -6.36
C GLY A 482 6.15 -15.92 -7.01
N LEU A 483 5.45 -16.06 -8.13
CA LEU A 483 5.28 -17.34 -8.84
C LEU A 483 6.51 -17.66 -9.71
N GLN A 484 7.61 -18.07 -9.08
CA GLN A 484 8.93 -18.29 -9.70
C GLN A 484 9.25 -19.75 -10.07
N ASP A 485 8.27 -20.65 -10.00
CA ASP A 485 8.49 -22.06 -10.31
C ASP A 485 9.01 -22.27 -11.74
N ILE A 486 9.88 -23.27 -11.93
CA ILE A 486 10.40 -23.65 -13.24
C ILE A 486 10.68 -25.15 -13.29
N GLU A 487 10.23 -25.80 -14.36
CA GLU A 487 10.34 -27.24 -14.56
C GLU A 487 10.64 -27.54 -16.03
N TYR A 488 11.78 -28.17 -16.29
CA TYR A 488 12.15 -28.64 -17.63
C TYR A 488 11.57 -30.03 -17.90
N HIS A 489 11.06 -30.21 -19.12
CA HIS A 489 10.44 -31.44 -19.60
C HIS A 489 11.22 -31.91 -20.83
N GLY A 490 11.87 -33.07 -20.74
CA GLY A 490 12.56 -33.65 -21.91
C GLY A 490 11.60 -34.09 -23.02
N ASP A 491 10.40 -34.53 -22.64
CA ASP A 491 9.33 -34.91 -23.55
C ASP A 491 7.96 -34.62 -22.91
N PHE A 492 7.42 -33.43 -23.19
CA PHE A 492 6.23 -32.91 -22.54
C PHE A 492 4.94 -33.50 -23.12
N GLN A 493 4.10 -34.02 -22.22
CA GLN A 493 2.74 -34.43 -22.52
C GLN A 493 1.75 -33.39 -21.97
N PRO A 494 1.01 -32.66 -22.83
CA PRO A 494 -0.01 -31.74 -22.36
C PRO A 494 -1.10 -32.45 -21.56
N ASN A 495 -1.65 -31.78 -20.56
CA ASN A 495 -2.72 -32.32 -19.75
C ASN A 495 -3.95 -32.64 -20.63
N GLY A 496 -4.53 -33.83 -20.47
CA GLY A 496 -5.64 -34.31 -21.29
C GLY A 496 -5.25 -34.82 -22.68
N SER A 497 -3.95 -34.89 -23.00
CA SER A 497 -3.44 -35.46 -24.25
C SER A 497 -2.82 -36.84 -24.04
N THR A 498 -2.81 -37.67 -25.09
CA THR A 498 -1.97 -38.88 -25.18
C THR A 498 -0.75 -38.67 -26.09
N VAL A 499 -0.58 -37.45 -26.62
CA VAL A 499 0.47 -37.11 -27.58
C VAL A 499 1.54 -36.30 -26.87
N HIS A 500 2.79 -36.69 -27.07
CA HIS A 500 3.96 -35.98 -26.58
C HIS A 500 4.41 -34.92 -27.59
N LEU A 501 4.75 -33.72 -27.12
CA LEU A 501 5.10 -32.56 -27.95
C LEU A 501 6.59 -32.20 -27.93
N GLY A 502 7.44 -33.12 -27.43
CA GLY A 502 8.88 -32.93 -27.31
C GLY A 502 9.27 -32.03 -26.14
N SER A 503 10.50 -31.50 -26.18
CA SER A 503 11.06 -30.75 -25.06
C SER A 503 10.32 -29.44 -24.80
N ALA A 504 10.07 -29.15 -23.52
CA ALA A 504 9.41 -27.93 -23.07
C ALA A 504 9.91 -27.49 -21.70
N VAL A 505 9.55 -26.29 -21.30
CA VAL A 505 9.76 -25.77 -19.95
C VAL A 505 8.46 -25.16 -19.46
N THR A 506 8.05 -25.53 -18.25
CA THR A 506 6.92 -24.92 -17.55
C THR A 506 7.48 -23.87 -16.61
N VAL A 507 6.98 -22.64 -16.71
CA VAL A 507 7.40 -21.51 -15.89
C VAL A 507 6.21 -20.88 -15.16
N GLY A 508 6.42 -20.47 -13.92
CA GLY A 508 5.48 -19.67 -13.15
C GLY A 508 5.35 -18.27 -13.73
N ALA A 509 4.22 -17.61 -13.46
CA ALA A 509 3.87 -16.32 -14.03
C ALA A 509 4.89 -15.22 -13.70
N GLY A 510 5.59 -15.31 -12.56
CA GLY A 510 6.58 -14.33 -12.11
C GLY A 510 7.95 -14.48 -12.77
N MET A 511 8.23 -15.59 -13.45
CA MET A 511 9.52 -15.87 -14.06
C MET A 511 9.91 -14.77 -15.07
N GLN A 512 11.09 -14.18 -14.90
CA GLN A 512 11.63 -13.17 -15.83
C GLN A 512 12.52 -13.84 -16.88
N ILE A 513 12.62 -13.24 -18.07
CA ILE A 513 13.37 -13.82 -19.19
C ILE A 513 14.86 -14.05 -18.86
N GLY A 514 15.49 -13.14 -18.12
CA GLY A 514 16.90 -13.26 -17.72
C GLY A 514 17.17 -14.50 -16.87
N ASP A 515 16.28 -14.79 -15.92
CA ASP A 515 16.38 -15.97 -15.06
C ASP A 515 16.09 -17.26 -15.83
N LEU A 516 15.10 -17.22 -16.72
CA LEU A 516 14.80 -18.33 -17.63
C LEU A 516 15.98 -18.64 -18.57
N ASN A 517 16.59 -17.62 -19.16
CA ASN A 517 17.78 -17.77 -20.02
C ASN A 517 18.98 -18.32 -19.23
N ARG A 518 19.18 -17.85 -17.99
CA ARG A 518 20.24 -18.34 -17.10
C ARG A 518 20.04 -19.83 -16.77
N ARG A 519 18.81 -20.24 -16.48
CA ARG A 519 18.48 -21.65 -16.26
C ARG A 519 18.68 -22.49 -17.52
N GLY A 520 18.21 -21.99 -18.66
CA GLY A 520 18.39 -22.65 -19.97
C GLY A 520 19.86 -22.90 -20.31
N SER A 521 20.72 -21.91 -20.11
CA SER A 521 22.17 -22.02 -20.30
C SER A 521 22.81 -23.11 -19.43
N GLN A 522 22.30 -23.34 -18.22
CA GLN A 522 22.79 -24.39 -17.32
C GLN A 522 22.32 -25.80 -17.71
N GLU A 523 21.13 -25.90 -18.31
CA GLU A 523 20.49 -27.19 -18.66
C GLU A 523 20.56 -27.54 -20.16
N GLY A 524 21.16 -26.67 -20.97
CA GLY A 524 21.38 -26.89 -22.40
C GLY A 524 20.15 -26.62 -23.27
N PHE A 525 19.23 -25.76 -22.83
CA PHE A 525 18.06 -25.36 -23.60
C PHE A 525 17.92 -23.84 -23.74
N THR A 526 17.17 -23.41 -24.73
CA THR A 526 16.79 -22.03 -24.95
C THR A 526 15.30 -21.93 -25.30
N VAL A 527 14.73 -20.74 -25.13
CA VAL A 527 13.35 -20.41 -25.45
C VAL A 527 13.30 -19.13 -26.28
N VAL A 528 12.23 -18.92 -27.02
CA VAL A 528 11.99 -17.65 -27.72
C VAL A 528 11.61 -16.57 -26.69
N GLY A 529 12.61 -15.92 -26.11
CA GLY A 529 12.47 -14.82 -25.17
C GLY A 529 12.76 -13.44 -25.79
N GLY A 530 12.29 -12.39 -25.12
CA GLY A 530 12.59 -11.00 -25.46
C GLY A 530 13.98 -10.56 -24.97
N GLU A 531 14.44 -9.41 -25.42
CA GLU A 531 15.81 -8.93 -25.19
C GLU A 531 16.00 -8.29 -23.81
N CYS A 532 14.94 -7.73 -23.24
CA CYS A 532 14.97 -7.10 -21.92
C CYS A 532 14.86 -8.18 -20.82
N PRO A 533 15.91 -8.45 -20.02
CA PRO A 533 15.95 -9.59 -19.11
C PRO A 533 14.87 -9.56 -18.02
N THR A 534 14.39 -8.37 -17.66
CA THR A 534 13.40 -8.19 -16.60
C THR A 534 11.96 -8.25 -17.10
N VAL A 535 11.73 -8.52 -18.39
CA VAL A 535 10.38 -8.79 -18.90
C VAL A 535 9.90 -10.14 -18.39
N GLY A 536 8.64 -10.22 -17.96
CA GLY A 536 8.03 -11.44 -17.44
C GLY A 536 7.73 -12.44 -18.56
N ALA A 537 8.29 -13.64 -18.48
CA ALA A 537 8.28 -14.65 -19.53
C ALA A 537 6.86 -15.18 -19.85
N ALA A 538 5.98 -15.29 -18.84
CA ALA A 538 4.61 -15.78 -19.00
C ALA A 538 3.52 -14.67 -18.91
N GLY A 539 3.95 -13.41 -18.77
CA GLY A 539 3.06 -12.26 -18.67
C GLY A 539 2.54 -11.75 -20.03
N GLY A 540 2.38 -10.43 -20.13
CA GLY A 540 1.94 -9.77 -21.36
C GLY A 540 2.84 -10.03 -22.57
N PHE A 541 4.15 -10.25 -22.37
CA PHE A 541 5.07 -10.63 -23.45
C PHE A 541 4.55 -11.82 -24.24
N LEU A 542 4.30 -12.95 -23.56
CA LEU A 542 3.84 -14.18 -24.18
C LEU A 542 2.40 -14.07 -24.68
N GLN A 543 1.53 -13.43 -23.89
CA GLN A 543 0.09 -13.34 -24.19
C GLN A 543 -0.26 -12.35 -25.31
N GLY A 544 0.60 -11.35 -25.56
CA GLY A 544 0.44 -10.35 -26.62
C GLY A 544 1.18 -10.68 -27.92
N GLY A 545 2.01 -11.72 -27.95
CA GLY A 545 2.74 -12.17 -29.13
C GLY A 545 4.18 -12.60 -28.82
N GLY A 546 4.96 -11.68 -28.27
CA GLY A 546 6.34 -11.93 -27.85
C GLY A 546 7.29 -12.02 -29.04
N VAL A 547 7.90 -10.88 -29.37
CA VAL A 547 8.88 -10.78 -30.44
C VAL A 547 10.28 -10.94 -29.85
N SER A 548 11.08 -11.80 -30.49
CA SER A 548 12.52 -11.92 -30.29
C SER A 548 13.20 -11.53 -31.59
N SER A 549 13.99 -10.46 -31.57
CA SER A 549 14.80 -9.99 -32.69
C SER A 549 15.83 -11.02 -33.15
N PHE A 550 16.16 -12.02 -32.31
CA PHE A 550 17.12 -13.07 -32.62
C PHE A 550 16.47 -14.40 -33.00
N LEU A 551 15.38 -14.77 -32.32
CA LEU A 551 14.85 -16.13 -32.39
C LEU A 551 13.52 -16.23 -33.12
N SER A 552 12.77 -15.12 -33.28
CA SER A 552 11.45 -15.20 -33.88
C SER A 552 11.47 -15.60 -35.35
N HIS A 553 12.46 -15.13 -36.11
CA HIS A 553 12.61 -15.55 -37.50
C HIS A 553 12.78 -17.08 -37.63
N SER A 554 13.62 -17.67 -36.78
CA SER A 554 13.95 -19.10 -36.84
C SER A 554 12.90 -20.00 -36.20
N TRP A 555 12.22 -19.55 -35.14
CA TRP A 555 11.36 -20.40 -34.29
C TRP A 555 9.92 -19.88 -34.12
N GLY A 556 9.55 -18.81 -34.82
CA GLY A 556 8.24 -18.16 -34.68
C GLY A 556 8.19 -17.25 -33.45
N LEU A 557 7.06 -16.56 -33.27
CA LEU A 557 6.87 -15.70 -32.09
C LEU A 557 6.89 -16.53 -30.80
N ALA A 558 7.15 -15.91 -29.65
CA ALA A 558 7.12 -16.60 -28.37
C ALA A 558 5.75 -17.28 -28.14
N VAL A 559 4.67 -16.60 -28.52
CA VAL A 559 3.30 -17.12 -28.46
C VAL A 559 3.07 -18.36 -29.33
N ASP A 560 3.84 -18.51 -30.42
CA ASP A 560 3.75 -19.67 -31.32
C ASP A 560 4.30 -20.94 -30.66
N ASN A 561 5.13 -20.77 -29.62
CA ASN A 561 5.82 -21.83 -28.90
C ASN A 561 5.10 -22.26 -27.62
N VAL A 562 3.96 -21.65 -27.28
CA VAL A 562 3.17 -22.04 -26.10
C VAL A 562 2.42 -23.34 -26.36
N LEU A 563 2.54 -24.27 -25.42
CA LEU A 563 1.88 -25.58 -25.45
C LEU A 563 0.70 -25.66 -24.48
N GLN A 564 0.77 -24.95 -23.35
CA GLN A 564 -0.24 -24.99 -22.29
C GLN A 564 -0.19 -23.74 -21.40
N PHE A 565 -1.34 -23.31 -20.90
CA PHE A 565 -1.47 -22.34 -19.82
C PHE A 565 -2.25 -22.92 -18.64
N GLU A 566 -1.90 -22.49 -17.44
CA GLU A 566 -2.74 -22.61 -16.25
C GLU A 566 -3.25 -21.22 -15.87
N VAL A 567 -4.56 -21.10 -15.64
CA VAL A 567 -5.25 -19.81 -15.59
C VAL A 567 -6.30 -19.82 -14.49
N VAL A 568 -6.28 -18.81 -13.63
CA VAL A 568 -7.40 -18.51 -12.74
C VAL A 568 -8.42 -17.65 -13.47
N THR A 569 -9.63 -18.17 -13.61
CA THR A 569 -10.76 -17.54 -14.30
C THR A 569 -11.42 -16.46 -13.45
N ALA A 570 -12.37 -15.69 -14.01
CA ALA A 570 -13.11 -14.67 -13.26
C ALA A 570 -14.03 -15.26 -12.18
N GLN A 571 -14.20 -16.57 -12.18
CA GLN A 571 -14.96 -17.31 -11.18
C GLN A 571 -14.08 -17.74 -10.00
N GLY A 572 -12.76 -17.64 -10.13
CA GLY A 572 -11.79 -18.13 -9.14
C GLY A 572 -11.33 -19.57 -9.39
N ASP A 573 -11.79 -20.21 -10.45
CA ASP A 573 -11.43 -21.59 -10.80
C ASP A 573 -10.07 -21.61 -11.53
N LEU A 574 -9.20 -22.55 -11.15
CA LEU A 574 -7.99 -22.89 -11.90
C LEU A 574 -8.35 -23.83 -13.05
N VAL A 575 -8.04 -23.42 -14.28
CA VAL A 575 -8.25 -24.23 -15.49
C VAL A 575 -6.96 -24.37 -16.28
N VAL A 576 -6.83 -25.50 -16.97
CA VAL A 576 -5.76 -25.72 -17.96
C VAL A 576 -6.28 -25.40 -19.35
N ALA A 577 -5.57 -24.57 -20.11
CA ALA A 577 -5.90 -24.23 -21.48
C ALA A 577 -4.80 -24.71 -22.43
N ASN A 578 -5.12 -25.62 -23.34
CA ASN A 578 -4.21 -26.16 -24.35
C ASN A 578 -4.97 -26.61 -25.61
N ALA A 579 -4.32 -27.34 -26.52
CA ALA A 579 -4.94 -27.84 -27.75
C ALA A 579 -6.04 -28.91 -27.53
N HIS A 580 -6.17 -29.45 -26.32
CA HIS A 580 -7.07 -30.55 -25.98
C HIS A 580 -8.22 -30.10 -25.07
N GLN A 581 -7.99 -29.13 -24.18
CA GLN A 581 -8.97 -28.61 -23.23
C GLN A 581 -9.00 -27.08 -23.21
N ASN A 582 -10.19 -26.50 -23.03
CA ASN A 582 -10.42 -25.06 -23.01
C ASN A 582 -9.77 -24.35 -24.23
N GLN A 583 -9.94 -24.93 -25.41
CA GLN A 583 -9.23 -24.55 -26.65
C GLN A 583 -9.53 -23.11 -27.10
N ASP A 584 -10.71 -22.60 -26.79
CA ASP A 584 -11.08 -21.22 -27.06
C ASP A 584 -10.28 -20.25 -26.18
N LEU A 585 -10.18 -20.53 -24.87
CA LEU A 585 -9.33 -19.77 -23.95
C LEU A 585 -7.85 -19.87 -24.34
N PHE A 586 -7.38 -21.07 -24.71
CA PHE A 586 -6.00 -21.28 -25.17
C PHE A 586 -5.67 -20.42 -26.40
N TRP A 587 -6.57 -20.40 -27.39
CA TRP A 587 -6.43 -19.57 -28.57
C TRP A 587 -6.43 -18.07 -28.20
N ALA A 588 -7.31 -17.63 -27.31
CA ALA A 588 -7.40 -16.23 -26.89
C ALA A 588 -6.16 -15.75 -26.11
N LEU A 589 -5.63 -16.56 -25.20
CA LEU A 589 -4.41 -16.24 -24.45
C LEU A 589 -3.17 -16.17 -25.37
N ARG A 590 -3.25 -16.77 -26.55
CA ARG A 590 -2.20 -16.74 -27.56
C ARG A 590 -2.38 -15.57 -28.52
N GLY A 591 -2.21 -14.34 -28.04
CA GLY A 591 -2.21 -13.12 -28.85
C GLY A 591 -3.36 -12.15 -28.57
N GLY A 592 -4.33 -12.53 -27.73
CA GLY A 592 -5.44 -11.67 -27.31
C GLY A 592 -5.05 -10.62 -26.27
N GLY A 593 -3.82 -10.65 -25.75
CA GLY A 593 -3.32 -9.69 -24.76
C GLY A 593 -3.48 -10.14 -23.31
N GLY A 594 -2.49 -9.77 -22.48
CA GLY A 594 -2.44 -10.14 -21.08
C GLY A 594 -3.48 -9.43 -20.22
N GLY A 595 -3.87 -10.07 -19.11
CA GLY A 595 -4.74 -9.47 -18.09
C GLY A 595 -6.20 -9.29 -18.50
N THR A 596 -6.62 -9.91 -19.60
CA THR A 596 -7.99 -9.77 -20.16
C THR A 596 -8.85 -11.01 -19.98
N PHE A 597 -8.28 -12.22 -20.09
CA PHE A 597 -9.07 -13.47 -20.09
C PHE A 597 -9.02 -14.24 -18.76
N GLY A 598 -8.07 -13.88 -17.89
CA GLY A 598 -7.79 -14.58 -16.64
C GLY A 598 -6.42 -14.19 -16.09
N VAL A 599 -6.11 -14.67 -14.88
CA VAL A 599 -4.76 -14.57 -14.31
C VAL A 599 -3.98 -15.82 -14.69
N VAL A 600 -3.06 -15.72 -15.64
CA VAL A 600 -2.12 -16.80 -15.94
C VAL A 600 -1.21 -17.02 -14.74
N THR A 601 -1.13 -18.26 -14.25
CA THR A 601 -0.28 -18.66 -13.12
C THR A 601 0.94 -19.45 -13.57
N ARG A 602 0.82 -20.26 -14.63
CA ARG A 602 1.91 -21.01 -15.27
C ARG A 602 1.74 -21.05 -16.78
N ALA A 603 2.86 -21.16 -17.50
CA ALA A 603 2.88 -21.38 -18.94
C ALA A 603 3.92 -22.45 -19.29
N THR A 604 3.55 -23.39 -20.16
CA THR A 604 4.48 -24.37 -20.74
C THR A 604 4.84 -23.97 -22.15
N ILE A 605 6.15 -23.82 -22.39
CA ILE A 605 6.72 -23.26 -23.62
C ILE A 605 7.69 -24.29 -24.21
N ARG A 606 7.63 -24.50 -25.53
CA ARG A 606 8.60 -25.34 -26.25
C ARG A 606 10.02 -24.82 -26.06
N THR A 607 10.95 -25.73 -25.85
CA THR A 607 12.38 -25.44 -25.75
C THR A 607 13.12 -25.91 -26.99
N TYR A 608 14.29 -25.31 -27.23
CA TYR A 608 15.21 -25.66 -28.30
C TYR A 608 16.61 -25.92 -27.72
N PRO A 609 17.45 -26.73 -28.39
CA PRO A 609 18.83 -26.90 -27.95
C PRO A 609 19.58 -25.56 -27.91
N ASP A 610 20.35 -25.34 -26.85
CA ASP A 610 21.23 -24.18 -26.78
C ASP A 610 22.45 -24.40 -27.68
N VAL A 611 22.45 -23.74 -28.84
CA VAL A 611 23.49 -23.89 -29.87
C VAL A 611 24.40 -22.65 -29.89
N PRO A 612 25.70 -22.80 -30.19
CA PRO A 612 26.59 -21.65 -30.35
C PRO A 612 26.06 -20.67 -31.40
N VAL A 613 26.08 -19.38 -31.08
CA VAL A 613 25.65 -18.30 -31.98
C VAL A 613 26.78 -17.31 -32.21
N VAL A 614 26.79 -16.72 -33.40
CA VAL A 614 27.68 -15.60 -33.75
C VAL A 614 26.83 -14.34 -33.79
N VAL A 615 27.19 -13.36 -32.98
CA VAL A 615 26.56 -12.04 -32.98
C VAL A 615 27.58 -11.02 -33.47
N SER A 616 27.19 -10.23 -34.47
CA SER A 616 28.00 -9.14 -35.01
C SER A 616 27.27 -7.81 -34.84
N THR A 617 27.97 -6.82 -34.31
CA THR A 617 27.41 -5.49 -34.04
C THR A 617 28.18 -4.45 -34.84
N LEU A 618 27.47 -3.66 -35.64
CA LEU A 618 27.99 -2.51 -36.35
C LEU A 618 27.38 -1.23 -35.77
N THR A 619 28.23 -0.27 -35.39
CA THR A 619 27.80 1.05 -34.91
C THR A 619 28.29 2.13 -35.88
N ILE A 620 27.37 2.95 -36.36
CA ILE A 620 27.66 4.10 -37.23
C ILE A 620 27.17 5.36 -36.52
N ALA A 621 28.05 6.34 -36.35
CA ALA A 621 27.74 7.64 -35.75
C ALA A 621 27.92 8.75 -36.79
N VAL A 622 26.97 9.67 -36.84
CA VAL A 622 26.96 10.83 -37.75
C VAL A 622 26.45 12.03 -36.95
N ASP A 623 27.19 13.15 -37.02
CA ASP A 623 26.86 14.35 -36.24
C ASP A 623 25.61 15.06 -36.79
N ASP A 624 25.55 15.26 -38.11
CA ASP A 624 24.44 15.90 -38.81
C ASP A 624 23.95 14.99 -39.96
N PRO A 625 22.95 14.13 -39.71
CA PRO A 625 22.42 13.24 -40.74
C PRO A 625 21.72 14.06 -41.83
N ASP A 626 22.33 14.07 -43.02
CA ASP A 626 21.82 14.75 -44.21
C ASP A 626 20.91 13.83 -45.05
N ALA A 627 20.52 14.30 -46.24
CA ALA A 627 19.74 13.46 -47.16
C ALA A 627 20.49 12.18 -47.55
N THR A 628 21.82 12.18 -47.61
CA THR A 628 22.64 11.01 -47.96
C THR A 628 22.56 9.92 -46.90
N PHE A 629 22.62 10.30 -45.62
CA PHE A 629 22.46 9.37 -44.50
C PHE A 629 21.16 8.56 -44.63
N TRP A 630 20.05 9.22 -44.93
CA TRP A 630 18.75 8.57 -45.10
C TRP A 630 18.64 7.81 -46.42
N THR A 631 18.84 8.49 -47.54
CA THR A 631 18.57 7.92 -48.88
C THR A 631 19.53 6.81 -49.28
N LYS A 632 20.77 6.83 -48.78
CA LYS A 632 21.78 5.78 -49.05
C LYS A 632 22.10 4.96 -47.81
N GLY A 633 22.39 5.58 -46.68
CA GLY A 633 22.81 4.88 -45.47
C GLY A 633 21.72 3.96 -44.91
N VAL A 634 20.59 4.53 -44.49
CA VAL A 634 19.46 3.78 -43.92
C VAL A 634 18.86 2.81 -44.96
N THR A 635 18.76 3.22 -46.22
CA THR A 635 18.38 2.32 -47.33
C THR A 635 19.30 1.10 -47.41
N THR A 636 20.63 1.28 -47.34
CA THR A 636 21.59 0.17 -47.40
C THR A 636 21.43 -0.78 -46.21
N LEU A 637 21.21 -0.23 -45.00
CA LEU A 637 20.95 -1.05 -43.81
C LEU A 637 19.67 -1.87 -43.96
N LEU A 638 18.60 -1.27 -44.48
CA LEU A 638 17.34 -1.97 -44.75
C LEU A 638 17.49 -3.02 -45.86
N THR A 639 18.27 -2.75 -46.91
CA THR A 639 18.59 -3.74 -47.95
C THR A 639 19.40 -4.90 -47.39
N ALA A 640 20.38 -4.66 -46.52
CA ALA A 640 21.11 -5.73 -45.85
C ALA A 640 20.17 -6.59 -44.99
N LEU A 641 19.24 -5.97 -44.25
CA LEU A 641 18.21 -6.71 -43.52
C LEU A 641 17.26 -7.48 -44.44
N GLN A 642 16.97 -6.96 -45.64
CA GLN A 642 16.20 -7.66 -46.67
C GLN A 642 16.92 -8.94 -47.13
N GLU A 643 18.23 -8.86 -47.39
CA GLU A 643 19.07 -10.01 -47.75
C GLU A 643 19.16 -11.02 -46.60
N PHE A 644 19.36 -10.55 -45.36
CA PHE A 644 19.33 -11.42 -44.19
C PHE A 644 18.02 -12.19 -44.06
N ASN A 645 16.88 -11.55 -44.34
CA ASN A 645 15.59 -12.24 -44.33
C ASN A 645 15.53 -13.37 -45.37
N ARG A 646 16.07 -13.16 -46.57
CA ARG A 646 16.16 -14.18 -47.64
C ARG A 646 17.07 -15.34 -47.26
N ASP A 647 18.17 -15.05 -46.59
CA ASP A 647 19.17 -16.03 -46.15
C ASP A 647 18.80 -16.71 -44.82
N SER A 648 17.60 -16.46 -44.30
CA SER A 648 17.12 -16.97 -43.01
C SER A 648 17.96 -16.53 -41.80
N VAL A 649 18.55 -15.34 -41.88
CA VAL A 649 19.36 -14.70 -40.85
C VAL A 649 18.52 -13.67 -40.10
N ALA A 650 18.48 -13.81 -38.78
CA ALA A 650 17.85 -12.82 -37.91
C ALA A 650 18.68 -11.52 -37.88
N GLY A 651 18.01 -10.38 -37.74
CA GLY A 651 18.67 -9.09 -37.74
C GLY A 651 17.78 -7.97 -37.24
N GLN A 652 18.42 -6.93 -36.71
CA GLN A 652 17.78 -5.69 -36.29
C GLN A 652 18.75 -4.53 -36.49
N PHE A 653 18.21 -3.32 -36.62
CA PHE A 653 18.98 -2.11 -36.36
C PHE A 653 18.24 -1.20 -35.40
N LEU A 654 19.01 -0.29 -34.80
CA LEU A 654 18.56 0.67 -33.81
C LEU A 654 19.08 2.06 -34.21
N LEU A 655 18.18 2.97 -34.55
CA LEU A 655 18.47 4.38 -34.79
C LEU A 655 18.20 5.17 -33.53
N LYS A 656 19.18 5.98 -33.10
CA LYS A 656 19.11 6.82 -31.91
C LYS A 656 19.56 8.23 -32.24
N ARG A 657 18.83 9.23 -31.74
CA ARG A 657 19.29 10.63 -31.75
C ARG A 657 20.00 10.95 -30.43
N LEU A 658 21.30 11.20 -30.48
CA LEU A 658 22.09 11.58 -29.30
C LEU A 658 21.98 13.10 -29.00
N PRO A 659 22.11 13.54 -27.73
CA PRO A 659 22.17 14.95 -27.39
C PRO A 659 23.46 15.59 -27.94
N GLY A 660 23.36 16.78 -28.53
CA GLY A 660 24.46 17.48 -29.21
C GLY A 660 25.57 18.09 -28.33
N SER A 661 25.82 17.58 -27.13
CA SER A 661 26.94 18.02 -26.30
C SER A 661 27.41 16.93 -25.34
N GLY A 662 28.63 16.42 -25.58
CA GLY A 662 29.68 15.99 -24.64
C GLY A 662 29.39 15.23 -23.33
N ILE A 663 28.15 14.87 -23.01
CA ILE A 663 27.85 14.08 -21.82
C ILE A 663 27.98 12.62 -22.23
N GLU A 664 29.12 12.04 -21.90
CA GLU A 664 29.31 10.60 -21.84
C GLU A 664 28.29 10.01 -20.84
N ASP A 665 27.09 9.70 -21.31
CA ASP A 665 26.15 8.88 -20.55
C ASP A 665 26.64 7.42 -20.63
N HIS A 666 27.69 7.12 -19.87
CA HIS A 666 28.28 5.78 -19.73
C HIS A 666 27.28 4.72 -19.24
N SER A 667 26.09 5.11 -18.77
CA SER A 667 25.11 4.18 -18.22
C SER A 667 24.48 3.25 -19.26
N TRP A 668 24.50 3.63 -20.53
CA TRP A 668 23.96 2.81 -21.64
C TRP A 668 25.00 1.95 -22.36
N GLN A 669 26.28 2.03 -21.96
CA GLN A 669 27.36 1.24 -22.56
C GLN A 669 27.15 -0.27 -22.42
N ARG A 670 26.29 -0.76 -21.50
CA ARG A 670 26.00 -2.21 -21.39
C ARG A 670 25.22 -2.78 -22.57
N TRP A 671 24.44 -1.98 -23.30
CA TRP A 671 23.84 -2.42 -24.57
C TRP A 671 24.82 -2.36 -25.75
N HIS A 672 25.98 -1.70 -25.58
CA HIS A 672 26.90 -1.35 -26.66
C HIS A 672 28.36 -1.35 -26.20
N SER A 673 28.80 -2.36 -25.45
CA SER A 673 30.24 -2.56 -25.23
C SER A 673 30.86 -3.17 -26.49
N SER A 674 30.96 -2.37 -27.54
CA SER A 674 31.85 -2.54 -28.69
C SER A 674 32.07 -1.15 -29.29
N TYR A 675 32.86 -0.34 -28.61
CA TYR A 675 33.60 0.74 -29.26
C TYR A 675 34.53 0.08 -30.30
N PHE A 676 34.55 0.62 -31.53
CA PHE A 676 35.42 0.25 -32.66
C PHE A 676 36.24 -1.04 -32.45
N LEU A 677 35.59 -2.17 -32.69
CA LEU A 677 36.27 -3.43 -32.95
C LEU A 677 35.59 -4.02 -34.17
N LEU A 678 36.37 -4.20 -35.24
CA LEU A 678 36.17 -5.28 -36.18
C LEU A 678 36.41 -6.56 -35.36
N ALA A 679 35.42 -6.93 -34.55
CA ALA A 679 35.54 -8.05 -33.62
C ALA A 679 35.56 -9.31 -34.46
N ILE A 680 36.68 -10.04 -34.38
CA ILE A 680 36.78 -11.45 -34.73
C ILE A 680 35.50 -12.12 -34.19
N PRO A 681 34.76 -12.93 -34.98
CA PRO A 681 33.51 -13.53 -34.53
C PRO A 681 33.74 -14.24 -33.19
N THR A 682 33.18 -13.67 -32.12
CA THR A 682 33.17 -14.35 -30.83
C THR A 682 32.11 -15.43 -30.94
N THR A 683 32.54 -16.68 -31.02
CA THR A 683 31.68 -17.82 -30.68
C THR A 683 31.30 -17.65 -29.21
N ALA A 684 30.12 -17.08 -28.97
CA ALA A 684 29.56 -17.02 -27.63
C ALA A 684 28.79 -18.32 -27.39
N HIS A 685 29.25 -19.11 -26.43
CA HIS A 685 28.32 -19.94 -25.67
C HIS A 685 27.45 -18.92 -24.93
N HIS A 686 26.19 -18.75 -25.33
CA HIS A 686 25.20 -17.82 -24.75
C HIS A 686 25.38 -16.34 -25.13
N ALA A 687 24.61 -15.87 -26.12
CA ALA A 687 24.54 -14.45 -26.50
C ALA A 687 23.27 -13.72 -26.02
N LEU A 688 22.42 -14.39 -25.24
CA LEU A 688 21.19 -13.81 -24.72
C LEU A 688 21.45 -12.95 -23.46
N PRO A 689 20.86 -11.75 -23.37
CA PRO A 689 20.98 -10.91 -22.18
C PRO A 689 20.42 -11.58 -20.91
N MET A 690 21.14 -11.46 -19.79
CA MET A 690 20.74 -12.03 -18.48
C MET A 690 20.75 -11.02 -17.34
N ASP A 691 21.39 -9.87 -17.51
CA ASP A 691 21.57 -8.88 -16.44
C ASP A 691 20.52 -7.74 -16.53
N PRO A 692 20.03 -7.23 -15.39
CA PRO A 692 19.04 -6.15 -15.38
C PRO A 692 19.54 -4.86 -16.06
N ASP A 693 18.63 -4.21 -16.80
CA ASP A 693 18.87 -2.88 -17.36
C ASP A 693 18.99 -1.82 -16.25
N ILE A 694 19.89 -0.86 -16.47
CA ILE A 694 20.02 0.36 -15.67
C ILE A 694 19.57 1.55 -16.49
N TYR A 695 18.45 2.14 -16.11
CA TYR A 695 17.87 3.29 -16.77
C TYR A 695 18.39 4.64 -16.22
N PRO A 696 18.23 5.73 -16.98
CA PRO A 696 18.35 7.08 -16.46
C PRO A 696 17.37 7.32 -15.30
N GLU A 697 17.68 8.31 -14.48
CA GLU A 697 16.71 8.80 -13.50
C GLU A 697 15.42 9.27 -14.21
N ASN A 698 14.27 8.99 -13.62
CA ASN A 698 12.94 9.32 -14.17
C ASN A 698 12.71 8.81 -15.60
N HIS A 699 13.09 7.55 -15.86
CA HIS A 699 12.87 6.95 -17.16
C HIS A 699 11.37 6.82 -17.48
N GLY A 700 10.89 7.68 -18.38
CA GLY A 700 9.55 7.68 -18.93
C GLY A 700 9.58 7.55 -20.45
N VAL A 701 8.84 6.59 -21.00
CA VAL A 701 8.69 6.44 -22.45
C VAL A 701 7.25 6.10 -22.82
N VAL A 702 6.85 6.57 -24.00
CA VAL A 702 5.66 6.10 -24.71
C VAL A 702 6.13 5.43 -26.00
N MET A 703 5.42 4.39 -26.43
CA MET A 703 5.87 3.54 -27.52
C MET A 703 4.76 3.33 -28.54
N GLY A 704 5.14 3.05 -29.77
CA GLY A 704 4.22 2.65 -30.84
C GLY A 704 4.95 1.77 -31.84
N SER A 705 4.20 1.04 -32.65
CA SER A 705 4.79 0.09 -33.59
C SER A 705 3.92 -0.14 -34.81
N VAL A 706 4.55 -0.56 -35.90
CA VAL A 706 3.88 -0.94 -37.14
C VAL A 706 4.55 -2.17 -37.77
N LEU A 707 3.74 -3.09 -38.28
CA LEU A 707 4.21 -4.18 -39.14
C LEU A 707 4.45 -3.71 -40.56
N VAL A 708 5.45 -4.28 -41.21
CA VAL A 708 5.67 -4.10 -42.65
C VAL A 708 5.47 -5.44 -43.33
N SER A 709 4.58 -5.46 -44.32
CA SER A 709 4.28 -6.68 -45.05
C SER A 709 5.52 -7.19 -45.79
N ASN A 710 5.52 -8.49 -46.05
CA ASN A 710 6.50 -9.13 -46.92
C ASN A 710 6.49 -8.52 -48.32
N GLN A 711 5.32 -8.13 -48.83
CA GLN A 711 5.19 -7.49 -50.13
C GLN A 711 5.89 -6.13 -50.19
N MET A 712 5.71 -5.30 -49.16
CA MET A 712 6.38 -4.00 -49.07
C MET A 712 7.89 -4.15 -48.83
N PHE A 713 8.27 -4.90 -47.79
CA PHE A 713 9.67 -5.01 -47.35
C PHE A 713 10.56 -5.67 -48.39
N ASN A 714 10.09 -6.75 -49.05
CA ASN A 714 10.90 -7.51 -50.02
C ASN A 714 10.78 -6.99 -51.47
N SER A 715 10.06 -5.90 -51.71
CA SER A 715 10.05 -5.23 -53.03
C SER A 715 11.39 -4.56 -53.33
N SER A 716 11.68 -4.31 -54.61
CA SER A 716 12.92 -3.65 -55.05
C SER A 716 13.07 -2.22 -54.52
N GLU A 717 11.96 -1.53 -54.28
CA GLU A 717 11.94 -0.15 -53.76
C GLU A 717 11.63 -0.09 -52.25
N GLY A 718 11.33 -1.23 -51.61
CA GLY A 718 10.87 -1.31 -50.22
C GLY A 718 11.81 -0.61 -49.24
N PRO A 719 13.10 -1.01 -49.18
CA PRO A 719 14.10 -0.38 -48.32
C PRO A 719 14.20 1.15 -48.51
N GLN A 720 14.17 1.63 -49.76
CA GLN A 720 14.26 3.05 -50.06
C GLN A 720 13.01 3.80 -49.55
N ARG A 721 11.81 3.32 -49.88
CA ARG A 721 10.54 3.93 -49.43
C ARG A 721 10.44 3.97 -47.91
N MET A 722 10.89 2.92 -47.24
CA MET A 722 10.96 2.87 -45.79
C MET A 722 11.94 3.92 -45.24
N ALA A 723 13.15 4.01 -45.80
CA ALA A 723 14.14 5.00 -45.38
C ALA A 723 13.63 6.44 -45.55
N GLU A 724 12.96 6.75 -46.67
CA GLU A 724 12.36 8.06 -46.94
C GLU A 724 11.29 8.43 -45.90
N LYS A 725 10.43 7.48 -45.54
CA LYS A 725 9.40 7.70 -44.52
C LYS A 725 10.01 7.84 -43.12
N LEU A 726 10.98 6.99 -42.77
CA LEU A 726 11.71 7.12 -41.51
C LEU A 726 12.43 8.48 -41.40
N ALA A 727 12.96 9.02 -42.51
CA ALA A 727 13.59 10.34 -42.54
C ALA A 727 12.63 11.49 -42.19
N SER A 728 11.33 11.31 -42.45
CA SER A 728 10.29 12.28 -42.13
C SER A 728 9.72 12.15 -40.72
N LEU A 729 10.12 11.13 -39.94
CA LEU A 729 9.66 10.96 -38.57
C LEU A 729 10.23 12.06 -37.66
N PRO A 730 9.38 12.86 -36.99
CA PRO A 730 9.88 13.82 -36.02
C PRO A 730 10.45 13.08 -34.81
N MET A 731 11.76 13.17 -34.60
CA MET A 731 12.48 12.53 -33.49
C MET A 731 13.07 13.58 -32.55
N GLY A 732 12.70 13.49 -31.26
CA GLY A 732 13.32 14.28 -30.20
C GLY A 732 14.68 13.73 -29.77
N PRO A 733 15.40 14.45 -28.89
CA PRO A 733 16.61 13.93 -28.26
C PRO A 733 16.29 12.63 -27.50
N ARG A 734 17.12 11.60 -27.69
CA ARG A 734 16.99 10.25 -27.09
C ARG A 734 15.81 9.40 -27.56
N ASP A 735 14.96 9.91 -28.47
CA ASP A 735 13.97 9.09 -29.18
C ASP A 735 14.69 8.01 -30.01
N ARG A 736 14.01 6.88 -30.21
CA ARG A 736 14.61 5.70 -30.85
C ARG A 736 13.65 5.05 -31.83
N VAL A 737 14.19 4.55 -32.92
CA VAL A 737 13.53 3.59 -33.80
C VAL A 737 14.33 2.29 -33.72
N PHE A 738 13.68 1.18 -33.44
CA PHE A 738 14.31 -0.13 -33.54
C PHE A 738 13.44 -1.08 -34.33
N THR A 739 14.10 -1.96 -35.08
CA THR A 739 13.41 -2.87 -35.97
C THR A 739 13.68 -4.32 -35.62
N SER A 740 12.84 -5.23 -36.11
CA SER A 740 13.08 -6.67 -36.01
C SER A 740 12.78 -7.28 -37.37
N ASN A 741 13.76 -8.02 -37.93
CA ASN A 741 13.48 -8.92 -39.04
C ASN A 741 12.52 -10.01 -38.57
N LEU A 742 11.31 -9.96 -39.12
CA LEU A 742 10.35 -11.04 -39.03
C LEU A 742 10.57 -11.97 -40.23
N GLY A 743 9.51 -12.55 -40.78
CA GLY A 743 9.62 -13.58 -41.81
C GLY A 743 9.94 -14.95 -41.23
N GLY A 744 10.47 -15.85 -42.05
CA GLY A 744 10.79 -17.22 -41.65
C GLY A 744 9.58 -17.94 -41.02
N ARG A 745 9.79 -18.53 -39.84
CA ARG A 745 8.75 -19.28 -39.12
C ARG A 745 7.60 -18.43 -38.60
N VAL A 746 7.76 -17.12 -38.43
CA VAL A 746 6.65 -16.21 -38.05
C VAL A 746 5.48 -16.31 -39.04
N MET A 747 5.77 -16.55 -40.33
CA MET A 747 4.77 -16.66 -41.41
C MET A 747 4.07 -18.02 -41.50
N THR A 748 4.54 -19.04 -40.77
CA THR A 748 4.12 -20.44 -40.98
C THR A 748 3.00 -20.91 -40.05
N ASN A 749 2.89 -20.36 -38.84
CA ASN A 749 1.90 -20.79 -37.85
C ASN A 749 0.63 -19.92 -37.93
N ARG A 750 -0.58 -20.50 -37.92
CA ARG A 750 -1.85 -19.74 -38.08
C ARG A 750 -2.84 -19.89 -36.92
N GLU A 751 -2.57 -20.73 -35.94
CA GLU A 751 -3.57 -21.08 -34.91
C GLU A 751 -3.45 -20.23 -33.63
N THR A 752 -3.29 -18.91 -33.77
CA THR A 752 -3.24 -17.97 -32.64
C THR A 752 -4.21 -16.82 -32.84
N ALA A 753 -4.49 -16.05 -31.79
CA ALA A 753 -5.34 -14.87 -31.85
C ALA A 753 -4.64 -13.60 -32.35
N MET A 754 -3.34 -13.71 -32.70
CA MET A 754 -2.58 -12.63 -33.32
C MET A 754 -3.29 -12.11 -34.58
N HIS A 755 -3.12 -10.83 -34.90
CA HIS A 755 -3.61 -10.29 -36.16
C HIS A 755 -3.09 -11.14 -37.35
N PRO A 756 -3.93 -11.53 -38.32
CA PRO A 756 -3.48 -12.35 -39.45
C PRO A 756 -2.28 -11.79 -40.23
N ALA A 757 -2.11 -10.47 -40.28
CA ALA A 757 -1.01 -9.79 -40.97
C ALA A 757 0.38 -10.13 -40.40
N TRP A 758 0.48 -10.59 -39.14
CA TRP A 758 1.73 -11.13 -38.60
C TRP A 758 2.26 -12.28 -39.47
N ARG A 759 1.36 -13.05 -40.10
CA ARG A 759 1.72 -14.22 -40.92
C ARG A 759 2.15 -13.85 -42.34
N SER A 760 2.06 -12.58 -42.69
CA SER A 760 2.55 -12.01 -43.94
C SER A 760 3.50 -10.83 -43.71
N ALA A 761 4.01 -10.65 -42.48
CA ALA A 761 4.94 -9.58 -42.13
C ALA A 761 6.39 -10.07 -42.22
N ALA A 762 7.23 -9.28 -42.87
CA ALA A 762 8.67 -9.52 -42.94
C ALA A 762 9.46 -8.62 -41.99
N HIS A 763 8.84 -7.58 -41.44
CA HIS A 763 9.51 -6.63 -40.57
C HIS A 763 8.55 -6.04 -39.53
N LEU A 764 9.10 -5.65 -38.37
CA LEU A 764 8.44 -4.85 -37.35
C LEU A 764 9.27 -3.59 -37.11
N ILE A 765 8.61 -2.43 -37.04
CA ILE A 765 9.24 -1.17 -36.66
C ILE A 765 8.61 -0.70 -35.36
N ASN A 766 9.45 -0.41 -34.37
CA ASN A 766 9.05 0.15 -33.09
C ASN A 766 9.63 1.55 -32.95
N PHE A 767 8.80 2.46 -32.45
CA PHE A 767 9.18 3.82 -32.12
C PHE A 767 9.03 4.04 -30.61
N VAL A 768 10.07 4.62 -30.01
CA VAL A 768 10.13 4.94 -28.58
C VAL A 768 10.36 6.42 -28.43
N ARG A 769 9.41 7.10 -27.80
CA ARG A 769 9.53 8.50 -27.43
C ARG A 769 9.83 8.63 -25.94
N VAL A 770 10.85 9.42 -25.62
CA VAL A 770 11.12 9.80 -24.24
C VAL A 770 10.11 10.86 -23.80
N ALA A 771 9.51 10.64 -22.64
CA ALA A 771 8.57 11.57 -22.02
C ALA A 771 9.19 12.15 -20.75
N GLN A 772 8.99 13.45 -20.54
CA GLN A 772 9.29 14.05 -19.24
C GLN A 772 8.34 13.47 -18.19
N PRO A 773 8.80 13.22 -16.95
CA PRO A 773 8.02 12.55 -15.90
C PRO A 773 6.85 13.38 -15.35
N SER A 774 6.59 14.58 -15.88
CA SER A 774 5.44 15.41 -15.53
C SER A 774 4.17 14.98 -16.28
N ILE A 775 3.00 15.35 -15.76
CA ILE A 775 1.70 15.14 -16.44
C ILE A 775 1.73 15.79 -17.84
N GLU A 776 2.16 17.06 -17.93
CA GLU A 776 2.27 17.77 -19.20
C GLU A 776 3.24 17.09 -20.17
N GLY A 777 4.40 16.62 -19.67
CA GLY A 777 5.39 15.91 -20.46
C GLY A 777 4.87 14.60 -21.03
N LYS A 778 4.16 13.82 -20.21
CA LYS A 778 3.48 12.59 -20.62
C LYS A 778 2.41 12.87 -21.68
N LEU A 779 1.52 13.83 -21.44
CA LEU A 779 0.43 14.15 -22.37
C LEU A 779 0.97 14.67 -23.70
N THR A 780 2.00 15.52 -23.69
CA THR A 780 2.67 16.01 -24.89
C THR A 780 3.32 14.86 -25.67
N ALA A 781 3.98 13.93 -24.98
CA ALA A 781 4.60 12.77 -25.62
C ALA A 781 3.56 11.85 -26.27
N LEU A 782 2.46 11.58 -25.58
CA LEU A 782 1.32 10.80 -26.08
C LEU A 782 0.66 11.47 -27.29
N GLU A 783 0.33 12.76 -27.18
CA GLU A 783 -0.27 13.52 -28.28
C GLU A 783 0.65 13.53 -29.51
N GLY A 784 1.94 13.78 -29.31
CA GLY A 784 2.92 13.75 -30.38
C GLY A 784 2.95 12.38 -31.07
N LEU A 785 3.07 11.30 -30.28
CA LEU A 785 3.08 9.92 -30.78
C LEU A 785 1.85 9.64 -31.66
N THR A 786 0.65 9.88 -31.13
CA THR A 786 -0.61 9.58 -31.80
C THR A 786 -0.87 10.46 -33.02
N LYS A 787 -0.57 11.77 -32.94
CA LYS A 787 -0.91 12.74 -34.01
C LYS A 787 0.17 12.87 -35.09
N HIS A 788 1.41 12.50 -34.79
CA HIS A 788 2.54 12.73 -35.71
C HIS A 788 3.27 11.45 -36.13
N GLN A 789 3.76 10.64 -35.18
CA GLN A 789 4.59 9.48 -35.55
C GLN A 789 3.78 8.30 -36.05
N MET A 790 2.69 7.93 -35.36
CA MET A 790 1.88 6.79 -35.76
C MET A 790 1.28 6.94 -37.16
N PRO A 791 0.73 8.10 -37.58
CA PRO A 791 0.25 8.28 -38.95
C PRO A 791 1.35 8.11 -40.01
N ILE A 792 2.57 8.60 -39.75
CA ILE A 792 3.71 8.43 -40.66
C ILE A 792 4.09 6.95 -40.75
N LEU A 793 4.17 6.26 -39.61
CA LEU A 793 4.47 4.83 -39.53
C LEU A 793 3.41 3.99 -40.25
N TYR A 794 2.12 4.24 -40.02
CA TYR A 794 1.04 3.56 -40.74
C TYR A 794 1.05 3.83 -42.25
N SER A 795 1.57 4.98 -42.70
CA SER A 795 1.72 5.29 -44.13
C SER A 795 2.86 4.55 -44.83
N LEU A 796 3.68 3.77 -44.11
CA LEU A 796 4.72 2.93 -44.70
C LEU A 796 4.13 1.80 -45.54
N ASP A 797 3.04 1.22 -45.06
CA ASP A 797 2.37 0.09 -45.68
C ASP A 797 0.87 0.16 -45.39
N GLU A 798 0.13 0.80 -46.29
CA GLU A 798 -1.33 0.97 -46.15
C GLU A 798 -2.08 -0.38 -46.12
N SER A 799 -1.45 -1.45 -46.65
CA SER A 799 -2.03 -2.81 -46.60
C SER A 799 -1.87 -3.47 -45.24
N ALA A 800 -0.98 -2.95 -44.37
CA ALA A 800 -0.59 -3.53 -43.10
C ALA A 800 -0.64 -2.51 -41.95
N ARG A 801 -1.78 -1.83 -41.77
CA ARG A 801 -2.04 -0.95 -40.61
C ARG A 801 -2.26 -1.76 -39.33
N VAL A 802 -1.19 -2.38 -38.83
CA VAL A 802 -1.19 -3.27 -37.67
C VAL A 802 -0.15 -2.83 -36.66
N SER A 803 -0.56 -2.71 -35.40
CA SER A 803 0.34 -2.38 -34.30
C SER A 803 0.52 -3.57 -33.38
N TYR A 804 1.74 -3.73 -32.85
CA TYR A 804 2.03 -4.77 -31.87
C TYR A 804 1.52 -4.33 -30.51
N LEU A 805 0.51 -5.04 -29.98
CA LEU A 805 -0.19 -4.69 -28.74
C LEU A 805 0.74 -4.37 -27.55
N ASN A 806 1.84 -5.11 -27.38
CA ASN A 806 2.78 -4.89 -26.27
C ASN A 806 3.63 -3.62 -26.44
N VAL A 807 3.69 -3.06 -27.64
CA VAL A 807 4.43 -1.85 -28.02
C VAL A 807 3.50 -0.96 -28.87
N ALA A 808 2.32 -0.69 -28.34
CA ALA A 808 1.25 0.01 -29.03
C ALA A 808 1.11 1.46 -28.57
N ASP A 809 0.55 2.30 -29.44
CA ASP A 809 0.10 3.63 -29.05
C ASP A 809 -0.94 3.51 -27.91
N PRO A 810 -0.67 4.07 -26.72
CA PRO A 810 -1.59 4.00 -25.59
C PRO A 810 -2.93 4.71 -25.78
N ASN A 811 -3.07 5.52 -26.85
CA ASN A 811 -4.30 6.19 -27.24
C ASN A 811 -4.99 5.55 -28.45
N GLU A 812 -4.48 4.42 -28.96
CA GLU A 812 -5.14 3.68 -30.03
C GLU A 812 -6.54 3.25 -29.58
N ASN A 813 -7.54 3.62 -30.37
CA ASN A 813 -8.94 3.34 -30.06
C ASN A 813 -9.54 2.28 -30.99
N GLU A 814 -8.83 1.92 -32.05
CA GLU A 814 -9.29 1.01 -33.08
C GLU A 814 -8.79 -0.41 -32.82
N SER A 815 -9.61 -1.24 -32.15
CA SER A 815 -9.27 -2.63 -31.80
C SER A 815 -8.89 -3.51 -33.00
N HIS A 816 -9.31 -3.14 -34.22
CA HIS A 816 -8.92 -3.85 -35.44
C HIS A 816 -7.41 -3.72 -35.74
N VAL A 817 -6.73 -2.67 -35.27
CA VAL A 817 -5.28 -2.49 -35.45
C VAL A 817 -4.50 -3.59 -34.74
N PHE A 818 -5.02 -4.13 -33.63
CA PHE A 818 -4.34 -5.18 -32.86
C PHE A 818 -4.73 -6.59 -33.28
N TRP A 819 -5.98 -6.80 -33.68
CA TRP A 819 -6.53 -8.15 -33.90
C TRP A 819 -7.24 -8.35 -35.24
N GLY A 820 -7.57 -7.29 -35.97
CA GLY A 820 -8.30 -7.36 -37.22
C GLY A 820 -9.62 -8.12 -37.08
N GLU A 821 -9.83 -9.11 -37.96
CA GLU A 821 -11.02 -9.98 -37.93
C GLU A 821 -11.15 -10.85 -36.67
N ASN A 822 -10.03 -11.13 -35.98
CA ASN A 822 -10.04 -11.96 -34.77
C ASN A 822 -10.74 -11.27 -33.59
N TYR A 823 -10.93 -9.95 -33.63
CA TYR A 823 -11.52 -9.21 -32.51
C TYR A 823 -12.91 -9.70 -32.12
N LYS A 824 -13.76 -10.04 -33.10
CA LYS A 824 -15.12 -10.53 -32.84
C LYS A 824 -15.11 -11.83 -32.03
N ARG A 825 -14.22 -12.76 -32.39
CA ARG A 825 -14.06 -14.04 -31.69
C ARG A 825 -13.47 -13.84 -30.31
N LEU A 826 -12.45 -12.99 -30.17
CA LEU A 826 -11.86 -12.63 -28.88
C LEU A 826 -12.91 -12.06 -27.92
N LEU A 827 -13.76 -11.15 -28.39
CA LEU A 827 -14.81 -10.55 -27.58
C LEU A 827 -15.86 -11.57 -27.13
N GLN A 828 -16.21 -12.54 -27.99
CA GLN A 828 -17.12 -13.63 -27.61
C GLN A 828 -16.51 -14.53 -26.52
N ILE A 829 -15.22 -14.83 -26.61
CA ILE A 829 -14.49 -15.63 -25.61
C ILE A 829 -14.39 -14.84 -24.30
N LYS A 830 -14.05 -13.56 -24.36
CA LYS A 830 -14.01 -12.65 -23.21
C LYS A 830 -15.34 -12.69 -22.43
N ARG A 831 -16.46 -12.50 -23.13
CA ARG A 831 -17.81 -12.53 -22.52
C ARG A 831 -18.18 -13.89 -21.92
N ARG A 832 -17.60 -14.99 -22.42
CA ARG A 832 -17.82 -16.34 -21.88
C ARG A 832 -17.05 -16.56 -20.59
N TRP A 833 -15.77 -16.19 -20.55
CA TRP A 833 -14.87 -16.47 -19.43
C TRP A 833 -14.91 -15.40 -18.34
N ASP A 834 -15.29 -14.17 -18.69
CA ASP A 834 -15.39 -13.04 -17.77
C ASP A 834 -16.67 -12.24 -18.01
N VAL A 835 -17.80 -12.82 -17.60
CA VAL A 835 -19.16 -12.30 -17.80
C VAL A 835 -19.37 -10.90 -17.20
N ASN A 836 -18.63 -10.56 -16.13
CA ASN A 836 -18.81 -9.33 -15.39
C ASN A 836 -17.78 -8.25 -15.76
N ASP A 837 -16.87 -8.54 -16.69
CA ASP A 837 -15.70 -7.70 -17.01
C ASP A 837 -14.82 -7.41 -15.78
N LEU A 838 -14.51 -8.43 -14.97
CA LEU A 838 -13.59 -8.29 -13.84
C LEU A 838 -12.16 -7.93 -14.29
N PHE A 839 -11.71 -8.54 -15.39
CA PHE A 839 -10.37 -8.38 -15.94
C PHE A 839 -10.35 -7.33 -17.06
N LEU A 840 -10.14 -6.06 -16.72
CA LEU A 840 -10.06 -4.99 -17.71
C LEU A 840 -8.64 -4.42 -17.80
N THR A 841 -8.18 -4.15 -19.00
CA THR A 841 -6.94 -3.41 -19.27
C THR A 841 -7.21 -2.27 -20.24
N ARG A 842 -6.30 -1.28 -20.28
CA ARG A 842 -6.48 -0.04 -21.06
C ARG A 842 -6.68 -0.28 -22.57
N LEU A 843 -5.94 -1.24 -23.14
CA LEU A 843 -6.00 -1.58 -24.56
C LEU A 843 -6.63 -2.96 -24.82
N GLY A 844 -7.10 -3.66 -23.78
CA GLY A 844 -7.56 -5.04 -23.86
C GLY A 844 -8.93 -5.22 -24.53
N VAL A 845 -9.24 -6.46 -24.87
CA VAL A 845 -10.51 -6.83 -25.50
C VAL A 845 -11.70 -6.51 -24.59
N GLY A 846 -12.69 -5.80 -25.11
CA GLY A 846 -13.90 -5.40 -24.37
C GLY A 846 -13.80 -4.05 -23.65
N ARG A 847 -12.68 -3.31 -23.79
CA ARG A 847 -12.48 -2.02 -23.14
C ARG A 847 -13.49 -0.94 -23.54
N GLU A 848 -14.15 -1.06 -24.69
CA GLU A 848 -15.01 0.00 -25.26
C GLU A 848 -16.27 0.25 -24.44
N GLY A 849 -16.69 -0.74 -23.64
CA GLY A 849 -17.77 -0.61 -22.67
C GLY A 849 -17.41 0.21 -21.43
N TRP A 850 -16.16 0.64 -21.30
CA TRP A 850 -15.61 1.23 -20.08
C TRP A 850 -14.88 2.55 -20.33
N GLU A 851 -14.83 3.39 -19.31
CA GLU A 851 -13.90 4.53 -19.28
C GLU A 851 -12.45 4.04 -19.30
N THR A 852 -11.52 4.91 -19.66
CA THR A 852 -10.13 4.56 -19.98
C THR A 852 -9.42 3.75 -18.89
N ASP A 853 -9.73 4.01 -17.61
CA ASP A 853 -9.13 3.30 -16.48
C ASP A 853 -9.97 2.13 -15.96
N GLY A 854 -11.13 1.89 -16.55
CA GLY A 854 -11.99 0.76 -16.24
C GLY A 854 -12.75 0.88 -14.91
N MET A 855 -12.90 2.09 -14.37
CA MET A 855 -13.65 2.32 -13.12
C MET A 855 -15.17 2.32 -13.35
N CYS A 856 -15.62 2.99 -14.41
CA CYS A 856 -17.03 3.14 -14.72
C CYS A 856 -17.35 2.55 -16.10
N ARG A 857 -18.50 1.86 -16.19
CA ARG A 857 -19.10 1.48 -17.48
C ARG A 857 -19.60 2.73 -18.19
N ARG A 858 -19.37 2.83 -19.49
CA ARG A 858 -19.96 3.89 -20.32
C ARG A 858 -21.47 3.67 -20.38
N ARG A 859 -22.25 4.75 -20.29
CA ARG A 859 -23.71 4.68 -20.44
C ARG A 859 -24.05 4.30 -21.87
N THR A 860 -24.44 3.05 -22.09
CA THR A 860 -25.13 2.58 -23.31
C THR A 860 -26.63 2.49 -23.04
N ASN A 861 -27.45 2.61 -24.09
CA ASN A 861 -28.91 2.61 -23.99
C ASN A 861 -29.41 1.37 -23.22
N ILE A 862 -30.40 1.56 -22.35
CA ILE A 862 -30.99 0.55 -21.44
C ILE A 862 -31.33 -0.79 -22.14
N ILE A 863 -31.63 -0.75 -23.44
CA ILE A 863 -31.95 -1.93 -24.25
C ILE A 863 -30.75 -2.88 -24.37
N ASP A 864 -29.54 -2.36 -24.57
CA ASP A 864 -28.34 -3.21 -24.72
C ASP A 864 -27.97 -3.90 -23.40
N GLN A 865 -28.16 -3.20 -22.27
CA GLN A 865 -27.96 -3.77 -20.94
C GLN A 865 -28.94 -4.90 -20.61
N MET A 866 -30.21 -4.79 -21.04
CA MET A 866 -31.20 -5.84 -20.87
C MET A 866 -30.88 -7.06 -21.72
N VAL A 867 -30.41 -6.87 -22.96
CA VAL A 867 -30.03 -7.95 -23.86
C VAL A 867 -28.82 -8.72 -23.31
N ASP A 868 -27.78 -8.02 -22.83
CA ASP A 868 -26.59 -8.66 -22.26
C ASP A 868 -26.88 -9.41 -20.95
N SER A 869 -27.75 -8.88 -20.08
CA SER A 869 -28.17 -9.53 -18.84
C SER A 869 -28.94 -10.83 -19.10
N VAL A 870 -29.88 -10.80 -20.05
CA VAL A 870 -30.67 -11.97 -20.44
C VAL A 870 -29.78 -13.02 -21.13
N ALA A 871 -28.87 -12.60 -22.02
CA ALA A 871 -27.92 -13.50 -22.66
C ALA A 871 -27.02 -14.22 -21.64
N GLY A 872 -26.50 -13.50 -20.65
CA GLY A 872 -25.69 -14.08 -19.57
C GLY A 872 -26.44 -15.10 -18.72
N GLN A 873 -27.72 -14.85 -18.38
CA GLN A 873 -28.55 -15.79 -17.63
C GLN A 873 -28.89 -17.06 -18.43
N VAL A 874 -29.21 -16.90 -19.72
CA VAL A 874 -29.47 -18.03 -20.62
C VAL A 874 -28.23 -18.90 -20.76
N GLN A 875 -27.05 -18.30 -20.93
CA GLN A 875 -25.79 -19.02 -21.10
C GLN A 875 -25.37 -19.76 -19.82
N LYS A 876 -25.62 -19.19 -18.64
CA LYS A 876 -25.40 -19.84 -17.33
C LYS A 876 -26.30 -21.07 -17.12
N THR A 877 -27.53 -21.00 -17.63
CA THR A 877 -28.49 -22.11 -17.57
C THR A 877 -28.08 -23.23 -18.53
N LEU A 878 -27.68 -22.89 -19.75
CA LEU A 878 -27.17 -23.85 -20.74
C LEU A 878 -25.87 -24.54 -20.27
N TRP A 879 -24.99 -23.82 -19.57
CA TRP A 879 -23.77 -24.39 -19.01
C TRP A 879 -24.04 -25.43 -17.91
N ARG A 880 -24.99 -25.16 -16.99
CA ARG A 880 -25.41 -26.16 -15.98
C ARG A 880 -25.93 -27.43 -16.65
N ILE A 881 -26.79 -27.29 -17.66
CA ILE A 881 -27.35 -28.43 -18.42
C ILE A 881 -26.24 -29.19 -19.19
N SER A 882 -25.24 -28.48 -19.71
CA SER A 882 -24.09 -29.09 -20.41
C SER A 882 -23.18 -29.87 -19.45
N ARG A 883 -22.91 -29.33 -18.26
CA ARG A 883 -22.04 -29.97 -17.27
C ARG A 883 -22.70 -31.23 -16.71
N ASP A 884 -23.99 -31.16 -16.39
CA ASP A 884 -24.74 -32.30 -15.85
C ASP A 884 -24.92 -33.45 -16.87
N ARG A 885 -24.73 -33.19 -18.18
CA ARG A 885 -24.67 -34.25 -19.22
C ARG A 885 -23.28 -34.88 -19.40
N ALA A 886 -22.21 -34.17 -19.04
CA ALA A 886 -20.85 -34.68 -19.16
C ALA A 886 -20.47 -35.61 -18.00
N ASP A 887 -21.08 -35.42 -16.83
CA ASP A 887 -20.89 -36.29 -15.65
C ASP A 887 -21.79 -37.55 -15.66
N GLY A 888 -22.63 -37.72 -16.69
CA GLY A 888 -23.59 -38.82 -16.85
C GLY A 888 -23.36 -39.74 -18.05
N LEU A 889 -22.20 -39.65 -18.72
CA LEU A 889 -21.81 -40.49 -19.86
C LEU A 889 -20.45 -41.16 -19.64
#